data_AF-A0A843AFV7-F1
#
_entry.id   AF-A0A843AFV7-F1
#
_cell.length_a   1.000
_cell.length_b   1.000
_cell.length_c   1.000
_cell.angle_alpha   90.00
_cell.angle_beta   90.00
_cell.angle_gamma   90.00
#
_symmetry.space_group_name_H-M   'P 1'
#
loop_
_entity.id
_entity.type
_entity.pdbx_description
1 polymer ?
#
loop_
_entity_poly.entity_id
_entity_poly.type
_entity_poly.pdbx_seq_one_letter_code
_entity_poly.pdbx_strand_id
1 'polypeptide(L)'
;MSDIEYIQRGYETNLTEYLEQGNNIKLEIIRHNPYNYFISSPKKKGKITLTNTKETTYNGLRGWTSKDNKSFSIKFNYNSKEASKYTFDILWAKTGAGQYQITLNNKKQGLKKATIKDTQFQRIQTTQKLIKGNNTITLQCTKNMIIVAVHLRKLDYYTGTADNSFDYGTKPLTVTKFNIKQAGDYEISELSAEIFYSKAYEDKNTSTNLVFDYRDEINVYIKNTSGKFDKPVFGGYISNANADDKLTTITLNCASRLKDADLRKLTTDIVLANGESDSIKKSYTNYSDILLHLLLTIETPIQHNISSTRNTELKSRKTGLNSPLTKKHNGKKVKVKKMVKKVNKTNIILQNKPNKKVTGGAVLWDQIWNKENVNIKNYPTFYIKYGLGEQLKTTYVRKKLKSGKYSKKKTKVTTGGFDKDKPFQGYIRVQFSYDYTNKKGTLVKGYSRKAKRLNAYIDFTKEYMDVSYKLGDIKPVFSYNTIREGNLNIYNLLSSATGKTNIYLKQIAILNKNGNDALYDKQNKKSSCKIVITSTGLKKGSEINPESLGTSGKTVLESLKTVGEKSEYHMKLDYGSRRHSDTAIFFLNTKTSAKMSFREDTNILELSDVKAKAVETLVNNSVKVYKSKKSENSDKTVNKFTTVRDLDSIIRYGEHTDIEVLSDQVGSKMAYYLAKNDPDRNTELTYSYTITVNNYYPLIIGDFVECVFSKKYLNDIKTVESVEIDYDPSTRPVVSMKCGMDQVARNMRIKKGIEKNRKVARSKNITFYGGAEWDDSIENMEW
;
A
#
# COMPACT_ATOMS: atom_id res chain seq x y z
N MET A 1 67.73 -24.39 -17.03
CA MET A 1 68.10 -24.02 -15.65
C MET A 1 68.31 -22.52 -15.64
N SER A 2 67.34 -21.80 -15.10
CA SER A 2 67.44 -20.38 -14.76
C SER A 2 66.46 -20.20 -13.60
N ASP A 3 67.01 -20.30 -12.39
CA ASP A 3 66.29 -20.16 -11.14
C ASP A 3 65.76 -18.72 -11.03
N ILE A 4 64.43 -18.59 -11.09
CA ILE A 4 63.75 -17.37 -10.66
C ILE A 4 63.30 -17.66 -9.22
N GLU A 5 64.11 -17.21 -8.27
CA GLU A 5 63.74 -17.11 -6.87
C GLU A 5 62.50 -16.21 -6.75
N TYR A 6 61.36 -16.81 -6.44
CA TYR A 6 60.20 -16.07 -5.97
C TYR A 6 60.55 -15.50 -4.59
N ILE A 7 60.83 -14.19 -4.54
CA ILE A 7 60.89 -13.44 -3.28
C ILE A 7 59.51 -13.51 -2.63
N GLN A 8 59.33 -14.47 -1.73
CA GLN A 8 58.20 -14.57 -0.83
C GLN A 8 58.34 -13.42 0.20
N ARG A 9 57.85 -12.22 -0.17
CA ARG A 9 57.87 -11.07 0.73
C ARG A 9 56.99 -11.38 1.94
N GLY A 10 57.61 -11.46 3.11
CA GLY A 10 56.94 -11.56 4.40
C GLY A 10 56.07 -10.32 4.65
N TYR A 11 54.77 -10.46 4.39
CA TYR A 11 53.73 -9.51 4.79
C TYR A 11 53.01 -9.95 6.09
N GLU A 12 53.43 -11.05 6.71
CA GLU A 12 52.78 -11.61 7.91
C GLU A 12 52.92 -10.72 9.15
N THR A 13 53.94 -9.87 9.23
CA THR A 13 54.20 -9.02 10.42
C THR A 13 53.32 -7.77 10.52
N ASN A 14 52.61 -7.37 9.47
CA ASN A 14 51.63 -6.27 9.53
C ASN A 14 50.18 -6.75 9.64
N LEU A 15 49.90 -8.05 9.56
CA LEU A 15 48.52 -8.56 9.72
C LEU A 15 48.03 -8.42 11.17
N THR A 16 48.89 -8.59 12.16
CA THR A 16 48.48 -8.75 13.57
C THR A 16 47.87 -7.48 14.18
N GLU A 17 48.37 -6.28 13.86
CA GLU A 17 47.71 -5.01 14.25
C GLU A 17 46.44 -4.69 13.41
N TYR A 18 46.35 -5.24 12.20
CA TYR A 18 45.14 -5.14 11.34
C TYR A 18 44.01 -6.07 11.81
N LEU A 19 44.33 -7.17 12.49
CA LEU A 19 43.39 -8.23 12.88
C LEU A 19 42.55 -7.90 14.12
N GLU A 20 43.02 -7.05 15.04
CA GLU A 20 42.29 -6.78 16.30
C GLU A 20 41.01 -5.95 16.11
N GLN A 21 40.91 -5.14 15.04
CA GLN A 21 39.75 -4.26 14.78
C GLN A 21 38.89 -4.69 13.58
N GLY A 22 39.38 -5.62 12.76
CA GLY A 22 38.65 -6.18 11.61
C GLY A 22 37.48 -7.12 11.97
N ASN A 23 37.32 -7.44 13.25
CA ASN A 23 36.33 -8.38 13.76
C ASN A 23 34.85 -8.02 13.53
N ASN A 24 34.53 -6.90 12.88
CA ASN A 24 33.18 -6.34 12.83
C ASN A 24 32.37 -6.69 11.58
N ILE A 25 32.94 -7.41 10.60
CA ILE A 25 32.25 -7.77 9.36
C ILE A 25 32.29 -9.28 9.08
N LYS A 26 31.30 -9.76 8.33
CA LYS A 26 31.30 -11.11 7.74
C LYS A 26 30.69 -11.04 6.34
N LEU A 27 31.40 -11.56 5.35
CA LEU A 27 30.91 -11.82 4.00
C LEU A 27 30.65 -13.33 3.86
N GLU A 28 29.47 -13.70 3.37
CA GLU A 28 29.12 -15.08 3.07
C GLU A 28 28.64 -15.18 1.62
N ILE A 29 29.29 -16.05 0.83
CA ILE A 29 28.87 -16.39 -0.53
C ILE A 29 28.43 -17.85 -0.54
N ILE A 30 27.23 -18.09 -1.05
CA ILE A 30 26.65 -19.43 -1.21
C ILE A 30 26.53 -19.70 -2.70
N ARG A 31 27.40 -20.58 -3.18
CA ARG A 31 27.41 -21.01 -4.57
C ARG A 31 26.52 -22.23 -4.76
N HIS A 32 25.64 -22.17 -5.75
CA HIS A 32 24.93 -23.34 -6.24
C HIS A 32 25.73 -23.97 -7.38
N ASN A 33 26.47 -25.03 -7.06
CA ASN A 33 27.31 -25.68 -8.07
C ASN A 33 26.45 -26.18 -9.26
N PRO A 34 26.82 -25.86 -10.51
CA PRO A 34 26.02 -26.18 -11.70
C PRO A 34 25.98 -27.67 -12.05
N TYR A 35 26.83 -28.51 -11.43
CA TYR A 35 26.77 -29.97 -11.59
C TYR A 35 25.51 -30.54 -10.91
N ASN A 36 24.39 -30.39 -11.61
CA ASN A 36 23.06 -30.70 -11.15
C ASN A 36 22.68 -32.14 -11.46
N TYR A 37 22.20 -32.87 -10.46
CA TYR A 37 21.45 -34.09 -10.71
C TYR A 37 19.97 -33.74 -10.89
N PHE A 38 19.43 -34.00 -12.09
CA PHE A 38 18.09 -33.60 -12.50
C PHE A 38 17.26 -34.81 -12.93
N ILE A 39 16.07 -34.92 -12.35
CA ILE A 39 15.08 -35.95 -12.69
C ILE A 39 13.81 -35.26 -13.18
N SER A 40 13.30 -35.61 -14.36
CA SER A 40 11.98 -35.18 -14.87
C SER A 40 11.33 -36.24 -15.77
N SER A 41 10.01 -36.13 -15.97
CA SER A 41 9.18 -37.10 -16.69
C SER A 41 9.23 -36.95 -18.24
N PRO A 42 10.40 -36.62 -18.82
CA PRO A 42 10.87 -37.40 -19.98
C PRO A 42 12.39 -37.72 -19.97
N LYS A 43 13.18 -37.12 -19.08
CA LYS A 43 14.65 -37.30 -19.02
C LYS A 43 15.03 -38.13 -17.79
N LYS A 44 15.10 -39.45 -17.95
CA LYS A 44 15.62 -40.38 -16.93
C LYS A 44 17.14 -40.40 -16.97
N LYS A 45 17.84 -39.47 -16.32
CA LYS A 45 19.27 -39.64 -16.03
C LYS A 45 19.44 -40.52 -14.78
N GLY A 46 19.71 -41.81 -14.98
CA GLY A 46 20.00 -42.78 -13.92
C GLY A 46 18.85 -43.76 -13.59
N LYS A 47 19.17 -44.81 -12.81
CA LYS A 47 18.21 -45.81 -12.33
C LYS A 47 17.29 -45.19 -11.27
N ILE A 48 16.13 -44.68 -11.71
CA ILE A 48 15.04 -44.27 -10.81
C ILE A 48 14.09 -45.46 -10.58
N THR A 49 13.66 -45.65 -9.34
CA THR A 49 12.61 -46.61 -8.97
C THR A 49 11.37 -45.82 -8.58
N LEU A 50 10.27 -46.09 -9.28
CA LEU A 50 8.99 -45.43 -9.04
C LEU A 50 8.01 -46.45 -8.43
N THR A 51 7.29 -46.07 -7.38
CA THR A 51 6.32 -46.95 -6.70
C THR A 51 4.97 -46.28 -6.61
N ASN A 52 3.91 -46.98 -7.05
CA ASN A 52 2.54 -46.48 -7.13
C ASN A 52 2.40 -45.14 -7.90
N THR A 53 3.19 -44.98 -8.96
CA THR A 53 3.20 -43.79 -9.80
C THR A 53 2.55 -44.04 -11.15
N LYS A 54 1.92 -43.02 -11.72
CA LYS A 54 1.62 -42.91 -13.15
C LYS A 54 2.10 -41.56 -13.69
N GLU A 55 2.40 -41.51 -14.98
CA GLU A 55 2.69 -40.25 -15.66
C GLU A 55 1.38 -39.46 -15.88
N THR A 56 1.47 -38.14 -15.82
CA THR A 56 0.36 -37.22 -16.07
C THR A 56 0.88 -35.93 -16.70
N THR A 57 -0.02 -35.16 -17.30
CA THR A 57 0.27 -33.81 -17.81
C THR A 57 -0.55 -32.79 -17.03
N TYR A 58 0.09 -31.75 -16.54
CA TYR A 58 -0.56 -30.63 -15.85
C TYR A 58 -0.06 -29.32 -16.47
N ASN A 59 -0.97 -28.45 -16.94
CA ASN A 59 -0.63 -27.19 -17.61
C ASN A 59 0.49 -27.33 -18.67
N GLY A 60 0.44 -28.41 -19.47
CA GLY A 60 1.41 -28.69 -20.52
C GLY A 60 2.73 -29.33 -20.07
N LEU A 61 3.00 -29.46 -18.75
CA LEU A 61 4.20 -30.14 -18.24
C LEU A 61 3.89 -31.59 -17.83
N ARG A 62 4.78 -32.51 -18.21
CA ARG A 62 4.72 -33.92 -17.82
C ARG A 62 5.29 -34.12 -16.41
N GLY A 63 4.65 -34.95 -15.60
CA GLY A 63 5.10 -35.29 -14.25
C GLY A 63 4.56 -36.62 -13.74
N TRP A 64 4.92 -36.98 -12.51
CA TRP A 64 4.46 -38.20 -11.84
C TRP A 64 3.40 -37.90 -10.79
N THR A 65 2.34 -38.70 -10.79
CA THR A 65 1.26 -38.64 -9.80
C THR A 65 0.89 -40.05 -9.32
N SER A 66 -0.04 -40.16 -8.38
CA SER A 66 -0.48 -41.43 -7.83
C SER A 66 -1.21 -42.29 -8.87
N LYS A 67 -0.86 -43.59 -8.97
CA LYS A 67 -1.58 -44.55 -9.82
C LYS A 67 -2.96 -44.89 -9.23
N ASP A 68 -2.97 -45.28 -7.95
CA ASP A 68 -4.16 -45.85 -7.28
C ASP A 68 -4.74 -44.95 -6.17
N ASN A 69 -4.61 -43.63 -6.27
CA ASN A 69 -5.02 -42.69 -5.22
C ASN A 69 -4.42 -42.98 -3.83
N LYS A 70 -3.28 -43.69 -3.76
CA LYS A 70 -2.47 -43.91 -2.55
C LYS A 70 -1.22 -43.03 -2.57
N SER A 71 -0.44 -43.01 -1.50
CA SER A 71 0.90 -42.37 -1.53
C SER A 71 1.79 -43.03 -2.57
N PHE A 72 2.70 -42.26 -3.17
CA PHE A 72 3.65 -42.74 -4.16
C PHE A 72 5.06 -42.34 -3.78
N SER A 73 6.07 -42.99 -4.35
CA SER A 73 7.46 -42.64 -4.09
C SER A 73 8.33 -42.63 -5.33
N ILE A 74 9.33 -41.76 -5.28
CA ILE A 74 10.40 -41.62 -6.26
C ILE A 74 11.71 -41.91 -5.52
N LYS A 75 12.37 -43.01 -5.86
CA LYS A 75 13.64 -43.43 -5.27
C LYS A 75 14.75 -43.35 -6.32
N PHE A 76 15.90 -42.82 -5.93
CA PHE A 76 17.08 -42.73 -6.79
C PHE A 76 18.37 -42.76 -5.97
N ASN A 77 19.47 -43.15 -6.61
CA ASN A 77 20.80 -43.16 -6.01
C ASN A 77 21.64 -42.03 -6.59
N TYR A 78 22.37 -41.34 -5.73
CA TYR A 78 23.30 -40.28 -6.11
C TYR A 78 24.67 -40.52 -5.48
N ASN A 79 25.70 -40.64 -6.31
CA ASN A 79 27.08 -40.81 -5.85
C ASN A 79 27.74 -39.44 -5.67
N SER A 80 27.91 -39.00 -4.42
CA SER A 80 28.52 -37.72 -4.11
C SER A 80 30.04 -37.84 -4.04
N LYS A 81 30.77 -36.90 -4.67
CA LYS A 81 32.25 -36.92 -4.69
C LYS A 81 32.86 -36.63 -3.31
N GLU A 82 32.15 -35.88 -2.49
CA GLU A 82 32.57 -35.44 -1.15
C GLU A 82 31.35 -35.22 -0.25
N ALA A 83 31.57 -35.28 1.06
CA ALA A 83 30.54 -35.00 2.04
C ALA A 83 30.25 -33.48 2.07
N SER A 84 29.07 -33.08 1.60
CA SER A 84 28.71 -31.66 1.48
C SER A 84 27.22 -31.45 1.66
N LYS A 85 26.80 -30.18 1.76
CA LYS A 85 25.39 -29.79 1.79
C LYS A 85 24.86 -29.72 0.36
N TYR A 86 23.66 -30.20 0.15
CA TYR A 86 22.97 -30.17 -1.12
C TYR A 86 21.57 -29.57 -0.96
N THR A 87 21.17 -28.75 -1.92
CA THR A 87 19.81 -28.25 -2.07
C THR A 87 19.00 -29.21 -2.92
N PHE A 88 17.85 -29.63 -2.39
CA PHE A 88 16.82 -30.37 -3.10
C PHE A 88 15.72 -29.40 -3.52
N ASP A 89 15.57 -29.19 -4.83
CA ASP A 89 14.48 -28.42 -5.42
C ASP A 89 13.47 -29.35 -6.07
N ILE A 90 12.28 -29.43 -5.49
CA ILE A 90 11.20 -30.27 -5.99
C ILE A 90 10.15 -29.35 -6.62
N LEU A 91 10.03 -29.42 -7.95
CA LEU A 91 8.97 -28.76 -8.69
C LEU A 91 7.74 -29.66 -8.72
N TRP A 92 6.62 -29.16 -8.21
CA TRP A 92 5.40 -29.93 -8.08
C TRP A 92 4.15 -29.10 -8.33
N ALA A 93 3.02 -29.76 -8.58
CA ALA A 93 1.70 -29.16 -8.67
C ALA A 93 0.71 -29.90 -7.76
N LYS A 94 -0.30 -29.16 -7.29
CA LYS A 94 -1.30 -29.63 -6.33
C LYS A 94 -2.62 -29.94 -7.04
N THR A 95 -3.21 -31.10 -6.75
CA THR A 95 -4.60 -31.42 -7.10
C THR A 95 -5.53 -31.44 -5.87
N GLY A 96 -4.98 -31.36 -4.66
CA GLY A 96 -5.68 -31.39 -3.36
C GLY A 96 -4.68 -31.33 -2.18
N ALA A 97 -5.09 -31.37 -0.90
CA ALA A 97 -4.17 -31.27 0.25
C ALA A 97 -3.01 -32.30 0.17
N GLY A 98 -1.76 -31.82 0.19
CA GLY A 98 -0.58 -32.64 -0.12
C GLY A 98 0.52 -32.59 0.95
N GLN A 99 1.25 -33.68 1.10
CA GLN A 99 2.41 -33.81 2.00
C GLN A 99 3.53 -34.57 1.29
N TYR A 100 4.78 -34.27 1.68
CA TYR A 100 5.95 -34.99 1.20
C TYR A 100 6.92 -35.29 2.34
N GLN A 101 7.75 -36.30 2.13
CA GLN A 101 8.82 -36.70 3.03
C GLN A 101 10.04 -37.12 2.22
N ILE A 102 11.22 -36.70 2.67
CA ILE A 102 12.49 -37.13 2.08
C ILE A 102 13.16 -38.09 3.06
N THR A 103 13.59 -39.23 2.55
CA THR A 103 14.37 -40.22 3.29
C THR A 103 15.75 -40.33 2.64
N LEU A 104 16.80 -40.17 3.43
CA LEU A 104 18.20 -40.25 3.00
C LEU A 104 18.87 -41.42 3.71
N ASN A 105 19.39 -42.39 2.96
CA ASN A 105 20.08 -43.57 3.50
C ASN A 105 19.28 -44.23 4.64
N ASN A 106 17.97 -44.45 4.40
CA ASN A 106 17.00 -45.00 5.35
C ASN A 106 16.70 -44.13 6.59
N LYS A 107 17.29 -42.94 6.71
CA LYS A 107 16.96 -41.95 7.75
C LYS A 107 15.91 -40.97 7.23
N LYS A 108 14.75 -40.97 7.89
CA LYS A 108 13.65 -40.05 7.62
C LYS A 108 14.04 -38.63 8.01
N GLN A 109 14.02 -37.71 7.06
CA GLN A 109 14.09 -36.27 7.31
C GLN A 109 12.64 -35.81 7.46
N GLY A 110 12.30 -35.18 8.60
CA GLY A 110 10.92 -35.03 9.11
C GLY A 110 9.82 -34.71 8.08
N LEU A 111 8.59 -35.13 8.39
CA LEU A 111 7.40 -34.92 7.55
C LEU A 111 7.11 -33.43 7.38
N LYS A 112 7.11 -32.92 6.15
CA LYS A 112 6.79 -31.51 5.86
C LYS A 112 5.41 -31.42 5.19
N LYS A 113 4.51 -30.63 5.79
CA LYS A 113 3.20 -30.32 5.21
C LYS A 113 3.38 -29.23 4.14
N ALA A 114 2.87 -29.46 2.94
CA ALA A 114 2.84 -28.47 1.89
C ALA A 114 1.43 -27.83 1.83
N THR A 115 1.27 -26.65 2.43
CA THR A 115 -0.01 -25.94 2.49
C THR A 115 -0.08 -24.90 1.37
N ILE A 116 -1.00 -25.05 0.41
CA ILE A 116 -1.16 -24.11 -0.72
C ILE A 116 -2.63 -23.86 -1.06
N LYS A 117 -2.93 -22.61 -1.44
CA LYS A 117 -4.27 -22.04 -1.69
C LYS A 117 -4.67 -21.89 -3.17
N ASP A 118 -3.78 -22.11 -4.16
CA ASP A 118 -4.09 -21.84 -5.59
C ASP A 118 -3.46 -22.84 -6.60
N THR A 119 -3.94 -22.77 -7.85
CA THR A 119 -3.75 -23.66 -9.03
C THR A 119 -2.38 -23.56 -9.75
N GLN A 120 -1.30 -23.16 -9.07
CA GLN A 120 0.02 -22.96 -9.70
C GLN A 120 1.04 -24.05 -9.36
N PHE A 121 2.07 -24.19 -10.21
CA PHE A 121 3.29 -24.95 -9.91
C PHE A 121 4.03 -24.32 -8.74
N GLN A 122 4.69 -25.17 -7.96
CA GLN A 122 5.26 -24.81 -6.68
C GLN A 122 6.63 -25.46 -6.56
N ARG A 123 7.54 -24.75 -5.91
CA ARG A 123 8.90 -25.21 -5.67
C ARG A 123 9.08 -25.43 -4.19
N ILE A 124 9.48 -26.64 -3.81
CA ILE A 124 9.97 -26.94 -2.47
C ILE A 124 11.48 -26.91 -2.54
N GLN A 125 12.11 -26.12 -1.67
CA GLN A 125 13.55 -26.11 -1.52
C GLN A 125 13.92 -26.59 -0.10
N THR A 126 14.81 -27.57 0.01
CA THR A 126 15.31 -28.05 1.30
C THR A 126 16.77 -28.45 1.22
N THR A 127 17.54 -28.13 2.25
CA THR A 127 18.97 -28.44 2.31
C THR A 127 19.20 -29.71 3.12
N GLN A 128 20.09 -30.58 2.66
CA GLN A 128 20.45 -31.83 3.32
C GLN A 128 21.95 -32.09 3.20
N LYS A 129 22.55 -32.73 4.21
CA LYS A 129 23.94 -33.17 4.16
C LYS A 129 24.02 -34.56 3.54
N LEU A 130 24.78 -34.72 2.46
CA LEU A 130 25.06 -36.01 1.85
C LEU A 130 26.45 -36.49 2.30
N ILE A 131 26.61 -37.81 2.44
CA ILE A 131 27.91 -38.42 2.71
C ILE A 131 28.66 -38.64 1.41
N LYS A 132 30.00 -38.65 1.45
CA LYS A 132 30.84 -39.07 0.33
C LYS A 132 30.45 -40.50 -0.10
N GLY A 133 30.33 -40.74 -1.40
CA GLY A 133 29.91 -42.03 -1.94
C GLY A 133 28.41 -42.10 -2.25
N ASN A 134 27.87 -43.33 -2.29
CA ASN A 134 26.51 -43.59 -2.73
C ASN A 134 25.47 -43.16 -1.68
N ASN A 135 24.53 -42.31 -2.07
CA ASN A 135 23.40 -41.86 -1.26
C ASN A 135 22.09 -42.36 -1.87
N THR A 136 21.32 -43.11 -1.10
CA THR A 136 19.95 -43.52 -1.49
C THR A 136 18.96 -42.47 -1.04
N ILE A 137 18.25 -41.87 -1.99
CA ILE A 137 17.29 -40.81 -1.76
C ILE A 137 15.90 -41.33 -2.12
N THR A 138 14.93 -41.16 -1.22
CA THR A 138 13.52 -41.49 -1.48
C THR A 138 12.64 -40.30 -1.17
N LEU A 139 11.91 -39.81 -2.16
CA LEU A 139 10.87 -38.80 -2.02
C LEU A 139 9.52 -39.52 -1.93
N GLN A 140 8.91 -39.53 -0.75
CA GLN A 140 7.55 -40.03 -0.54
C GLN A 140 6.56 -38.89 -0.66
N CYS A 141 5.54 -39.07 -1.50
CA CYS A 141 4.55 -38.06 -1.82
C CYS A 141 3.14 -38.61 -1.55
N THR A 142 2.27 -37.71 -1.12
CA THR A 142 0.86 -38.00 -0.89
C THR A 142 0.08 -38.01 -2.21
N LYS A 143 -1.11 -38.63 -2.27
CA LYS A 143 -1.88 -38.85 -3.51
C LYS A 143 -2.24 -37.59 -4.33
N ASN A 144 -2.28 -36.42 -3.69
CA ASN A 144 -2.73 -35.16 -4.29
C ASN A 144 -1.59 -34.29 -4.85
N MET A 145 -0.44 -34.89 -5.12
CA MET A 145 0.74 -34.22 -5.66
C MET A 145 1.06 -34.73 -7.07
N ILE A 146 1.55 -33.81 -7.90
CA ILE A 146 2.17 -34.10 -9.20
C ILE A 146 3.61 -33.61 -9.10
N ILE A 147 4.60 -34.49 -9.21
CA ILE A 147 6.03 -34.12 -9.22
C ILE A 147 6.47 -33.96 -10.66
N VAL A 148 6.86 -32.75 -11.04
CA VAL A 148 7.34 -32.43 -12.40
C VAL A 148 8.84 -32.70 -12.50
N ALA A 149 9.58 -32.21 -11.51
CA ALA A 149 11.03 -32.34 -11.49
C ALA A 149 11.59 -32.37 -10.07
N VAL A 150 12.74 -33.02 -9.93
CA VAL A 150 13.59 -32.96 -8.74
C VAL A 150 14.99 -32.57 -9.20
N HIS A 151 15.50 -31.47 -8.67
CA HIS A 151 16.89 -31.05 -8.85
C HIS A 151 17.64 -31.21 -7.53
N LEU A 152 18.87 -31.69 -7.64
CA LEU A 152 19.81 -31.79 -6.55
C LEU A 152 21.04 -30.96 -6.92
N ARG A 153 21.35 -29.95 -6.11
CA ARG A 153 22.43 -28.99 -6.37
C ARG A 153 23.37 -28.94 -5.18
N LYS A 154 24.67 -29.12 -5.39
CA LYS A 154 25.65 -28.98 -4.31
C LYS A 154 25.73 -27.50 -3.88
N LEU A 155 25.87 -27.28 -2.58
CA LEU A 155 26.08 -25.97 -1.99
C LEU A 155 27.53 -25.85 -1.54
N ASP A 156 28.25 -24.92 -2.16
CA ASP A 156 29.57 -24.53 -1.72
C ASP A 156 29.45 -23.23 -0.91
N TYR A 157 30.09 -23.19 0.26
CA TYR A 157 30.04 -22.06 1.17
C TYR A 157 31.41 -21.40 1.21
N TYR A 158 31.42 -20.10 1.01
CA TYR A 158 32.60 -19.29 1.15
C TYR A 158 32.31 -18.21 2.20
N THR A 159 33.18 -18.07 3.18
CA THR A 159 33.00 -17.07 4.24
C THR A 159 34.31 -16.34 4.47
N GLY A 160 34.22 -15.02 4.54
CA GLY A 160 35.31 -14.16 4.95
C GLY A 160 34.91 -13.32 6.13
N THR A 161 35.71 -13.35 7.17
CA THR A 161 35.73 -12.37 8.25
C THR A 161 37.08 -11.68 8.18
N ALA A 162 37.22 -10.46 8.70
CA ALA A 162 38.52 -9.80 8.59
C ALA A 162 39.59 -10.46 9.48
N ASP A 163 39.19 -11.24 10.49
CA ASP A 163 40.09 -12.05 11.33
C ASP A 163 40.36 -13.45 10.76
N ASN A 164 39.80 -13.79 9.60
CA ASN A 164 39.88 -15.13 9.03
C ASN A 164 39.43 -16.26 9.99
N SER A 165 38.52 -15.97 10.94
CA SER A 165 37.88 -17.02 11.75
C SER A 165 36.81 -17.75 10.93
N PHE A 166 37.09 -19.00 10.56
CA PHE A 166 36.25 -19.76 9.63
C PHE A 166 35.24 -20.66 10.34
N ASP A 167 33.99 -20.66 9.86
CA ASP A 167 32.98 -21.62 10.27
C ASP A 167 33.33 -23.02 9.72
N TYR A 168 33.23 -24.07 10.53
CA TYR A 168 33.59 -25.44 10.13
C TYR A 168 32.83 -25.92 8.87
N GLY A 169 33.57 -26.28 7.82
CA GLY A 169 33.01 -26.74 6.53
C GLY A 169 32.71 -25.63 5.52
N THR A 170 33.23 -24.42 5.73
CA THR A 170 33.25 -23.32 4.76
C THR A 170 34.64 -23.16 4.14
N LYS A 171 34.70 -22.60 2.94
CA LYS A 171 35.95 -22.21 2.28
C LYS A 171 36.30 -20.77 2.67
N PRO A 172 37.57 -20.47 2.94
CA PRO A 172 37.97 -19.14 3.36
C PRO A 172 37.80 -18.10 2.22
N LEU A 173 37.50 -16.86 2.58
CA LEU A 173 37.59 -15.66 1.74
C LEU A 173 38.34 -14.58 2.52
N THR A 174 39.15 -13.77 1.86
CA THR A 174 39.74 -12.56 2.44
C THR A 174 39.09 -11.35 1.79
N VAL A 175 38.32 -10.60 2.56
CA VAL A 175 37.62 -9.40 2.09
C VAL A 175 38.56 -8.21 2.17
N THR A 176 38.80 -7.53 1.05
CA THR A 176 39.68 -6.36 1.00
C THR A 176 38.89 -5.07 1.12
N LYS A 177 37.70 -4.99 0.54
CA LYS A 177 36.85 -3.80 0.58
C LYS A 177 35.40 -4.16 0.31
N PHE A 178 34.44 -3.39 0.81
CA PHE A 178 33.12 -3.36 0.22
C PHE A 178 32.42 -2.01 0.37
N ASN A 179 31.44 -1.79 -0.50
CA ASN A 179 30.55 -0.63 -0.50
C ASN A 179 29.11 -1.14 -0.68
N ILE A 180 28.22 -0.80 0.24
CA ILE A 180 26.79 -1.09 0.15
C ILE A 180 26.03 0.21 -0.06
N LYS A 181 25.28 0.31 -1.15
CA LYS A 181 24.33 1.40 -1.39
C LYS A 181 22.92 0.90 -1.09
N GLN A 182 22.37 1.32 0.04
CA GLN A 182 20.98 1.03 0.36
C GLN A 182 20.08 1.86 -0.53
N ALA A 183 19.09 1.19 -1.12
CA ALA A 183 18.12 1.84 -1.98
C ALA A 183 16.83 2.16 -1.23
N GLY A 184 16.08 3.13 -1.75
CA GLY A 184 14.83 3.59 -1.15
C GLY A 184 13.71 2.55 -1.21
N ASP A 185 12.49 2.98 -0.93
CA ASP A 185 11.32 2.12 -1.05
C ASP A 185 11.19 1.59 -2.49
N TYR A 186 11.01 0.28 -2.62
CA TYR A 186 10.81 -0.38 -3.92
C TYR A 186 11.98 -0.26 -4.90
N GLU A 187 13.19 -0.04 -4.39
CA GLU A 187 14.41 0.03 -5.20
C GLU A 187 15.42 -1.06 -4.81
N ILE A 188 16.28 -1.43 -5.75
CA ILE A 188 17.24 -2.51 -5.57
C ILE A 188 18.50 -1.94 -4.95
N SER A 189 18.84 -2.39 -3.74
CA SER A 189 20.12 -2.03 -3.11
C SER A 189 21.27 -2.72 -3.83
N GLU A 190 22.43 -2.09 -3.84
CA GLU A 190 23.62 -2.56 -4.54
C GLU A 190 24.77 -2.81 -3.58
N LEU A 191 25.64 -3.74 -3.93
CA LEU A 191 26.88 -4.03 -3.22
C LEU A 191 28.00 -4.19 -4.25
N SER A 192 29.13 -3.53 -4.00
CA SER A 192 30.41 -3.85 -4.62
C SER A 192 31.34 -4.39 -3.54
N ALA A 193 31.80 -5.63 -3.68
CA ALA A 193 32.74 -6.25 -2.75
C ALA A 193 34.02 -6.67 -3.47
N GLU A 194 35.17 -6.38 -2.87
CA GLU A 194 36.47 -6.84 -3.35
C GLU A 194 37.00 -7.91 -2.39
N ILE A 195 37.47 -9.01 -2.98
CA ILE A 195 38.10 -10.12 -2.26
C ILE A 195 39.47 -10.41 -2.86
N PHE A 196 40.37 -10.97 -2.07
CA PHE A 196 41.69 -11.38 -2.55
C PHE A 196 41.57 -12.50 -3.60
N TYR A 197 42.37 -12.40 -4.65
CA TYR A 197 42.42 -13.43 -5.70
C TYR A 197 43.13 -14.69 -5.21
N SER A 198 42.63 -15.85 -5.61
CA SER A 198 43.32 -17.12 -5.43
C SER A 198 43.13 -17.98 -6.66
N LYS A 199 44.18 -18.70 -7.09
CA LYS A 199 44.06 -19.70 -8.17
C LYS A 199 42.99 -20.76 -7.87
N ALA A 200 42.69 -21.01 -6.59
CA ALA A 200 41.61 -21.92 -6.19
C ALA A 200 40.21 -21.41 -6.56
N TYR A 201 40.09 -20.14 -6.94
CA TYR A 201 38.86 -19.52 -7.42
C TYR A 201 38.73 -19.52 -8.94
N GLU A 202 39.70 -20.05 -9.69
CA GLU A 202 39.54 -20.25 -11.14
C GLU A 202 38.60 -21.43 -11.42
N ASP A 203 37.61 -21.23 -12.28
CA ASP A 203 36.73 -22.29 -12.77
C ASP A 203 36.38 -22.02 -14.24
N LYS A 204 37.12 -22.64 -15.16
CA LYS A 204 36.92 -22.48 -16.62
C LYS A 204 35.56 -22.97 -17.12
N ASN A 205 34.74 -23.57 -16.26
CA ASN A 205 33.39 -24.04 -16.62
C ASN A 205 32.31 -22.99 -16.34
N THR A 206 32.64 -21.85 -15.73
CA THR A 206 31.70 -20.76 -15.45
C THR A 206 31.83 -19.63 -16.48
N SER A 207 30.82 -18.77 -16.54
CA SER A 207 30.81 -17.66 -17.50
C SER A 207 31.87 -16.58 -17.19
N THR A 208 32.28 -16.48 -15.93
CA THR A 208 33.26 -15.52 -15.40
C THR A 208 34.68 -16.09 -15.35
N ASN A 209 34.89 -17.36 -15.71
CA ASN A 209 36.10 -18.14 -15.42
C ASN A 209 36.47 -18.21 -13.92
N LEU A 210 35.54 -17.81 -13.04
CA LEU A 210 35.70 -17.80 -11.60
C LEU A 210 34.68 -18.71 -10.94
N VAL A 211 34.98 -19.22 -9.75
CA VAL A 211 34.01 -20.00 -8.96
C VAL A 211 32.77 -19.20 -8.57
N PHE A 212 32.85 -17.87 -8.59
CA PHE A 212 31.74 -16.96 -8.30
C PHE A 212 31.07 -16.55 -9.62
N ASP A 213 29.78 -16.83 -9.76
CA ASP A 213 29.04 -16.62 -11.00
C ASP A 213 27.69 -15.92 -10.76
N TYR A 214 27.03 -15.53 -11.84
CA TYR A 214 25.74 -14.84 -11.81
C TYR A 214 24.69 -15.62 -11.00
N ARG A 215 24.03 -14.91 -10.06
CA ARG A 215 23.01 -15.41 -9.10
C ARG A 215 23.50 -16.29 -7.95
N ASP A 216 24.80 -16.41 -7.71
CA ASP A 216 25.27 -16.92 -6.42
C ASP A 216 24.79 -16.00 -5.28
N GLU A 217 24.34 -16.57 -4.17
CA GLU A 217 23.79 -15.78 -3.06
C GLU A 217 24.94 -15.13 -2.27
N ILE A 218 24.77 -13.87 -1.88
CA ILE A 218 25.74 -13.15 -1.06
C ILE A 218 25.04 -12.48 0.13
N ASN A 219 25.68 -12.53 1.29
CA ASN A 219 25.25 -11.87 2.50
C ASN A 219 26.41 -11.07 3.10
N VAL A 220 26.14 -9.84 3.52
CA VAL A 220 27.07 -9.05 4.34
C VAL A 220 26.47 -8.85 5.71
N TYR A 221 27.23 -9.14 6.75
CA TYR A 221 26.86 -8.91 8.14
C TYR A 221 27.83 -7.90 8.75
N ILE A 222 27.30 -7.05 9.60
CA ILE A 222 28.08 -6.13 10.45
C ILE A 222 27.69 -6.42 11.89
N LYS A 223 28.68 -6.51 12.79
CA LYS A 223 28.42 -6.72 14.23
C LYS A 223 27.53 -5.60 14.75
N ASN A 224 26.50 -5.97 15.50
CA ASN A 224 25.68 -5.02 16.23
C ASN A 224 26.46 -4.41 17.41
N THR A 225 25.83 -3.49 18.15
CA THR A 225 26.39 -2.88 19.37
C THR A 225 26.69 -3.89 20.49
N SER A 226 26.17 -5.11 20.41
CA SER A 226 26.46 -6.23 21.32
C SER A 226 27.56 -7.17 20.79
N GLY A 227 28.24 -6.81 19.70
CA GLY A 227 29.32 -7.59 19.10
C GLY A 227 28.87 -8.86 18.36
N LYS A 228 27.58 -9.00 18.02
CA LYS A 228 27.03 -10.21 17.36
C LYS A 228 26.59 -9.96 15.92
N PHE A 229 26.78 -10.98 15.08
CA PHE A 229 26.22 -11.04 13.73
C PHE A 229 24.78 -11.59 13.79
N ASP A 230 23.81 -10.71 14.01
CA ASP A 230 22.41 -11.14 14.14
C ASP A 230 21.75 -11.35 12.77
N LYS A 231 21.87 -10.36 11.88
CA LYS A 231 21.23 -10.35 10.56
C LYS A 231 22.13 -9.72 9.49
N PRO A 232 22.00 -10.14 8.22
CA PRO A 232 22.66 -9.45 7.13
C PRO A 232 22.18 -8.00 7.01
N VAL A 233 23.12 -7.07 6.84
CA VAL A 233 22.84 -5.69 6.42
C VAL A 233 22.57 -5.61 4.91
N PHE A 234 23.07 -6.59 4.16
CA PHE A 234 22.80 -6.79 2.74
C PHE A 234 22.60 -8.28 2.45
N GLY A 235 21.56 -8.59 1.68
CA GLY A 235 21.31 -9.92 1.14
C GLY A 235 20.96 -9.84 -0.35
N GLY A 236 21.73 -10.51 -1.18
CA GLY A 236 21.67 -10.30 -2.63
C GLY A 236 22.17 -11.46 -3.45
N TYR A 237 22.44 -11.13 -4.71
CA TYR A 237 22.98 -11.99 -5.75
C TYR A 237 24.17 -11.32 -6.41
N ILE A 238 25.18 -12.12 -6.76
CA ILE A 238 26.25 -11.67 -7.64
C ILE A 238 25.64 -11.41 -9.02
N SER A 239 25.79 -10.18 -9.51
CA SER A 239 25.43 -9.77 -10.87
C SER A 239 26.61 -9.93 -11.83
N ASN A 240 27.82 -9.65 -11.38
CA ASN A 240 29.06 -9.85 -12.12
C ASN A 240 30.24 -10.10 -11.18
N ALA A 241 31.23 -10.87 -11.62
CA ALA A 241 32.49 -11.11 -10.93
C ALA A 241 33.65 -10.96 -11.92
N ASN A 242 34.59 -10.07 -11.62
CA ASN A 242 35.77 -9.86 -12.46
C ASN A 242 37.04 -9.87 -11.62
N ALA A 243 38.06 -10.61 -12.06
CA ALA A 243 39.40 -10.46 -11.54
C ALA A 243 40.06 -9.21 -12.16
N ASP A 244 40.90 -8.51 -11.40
CA ASP A 244 41.73 -7.44 -11.93
C ASP A 244 42.84 -7.99 -12.86
N ASP A 245 43.40 -7.13 -13.71
CA ASP A 245 44.44 -7.54 -14.68
C ASP A 245 45.69 -8.13 -14.02
N LYS A 246 45.95 -7.75 -12.76
CA LYS A 246 47.11 -8.22 -11.98
C LYS A 246 46.82 -9.49 -11.18
N LEU A 247 45.59 -10.01 -11.22
CA LEU A 247 45.15 -11.17 -10.43
C LEU A 247 45.45 -11.02 -8.93
N THR A 248 45.21 -9.83 -8.39
CA THR A 248 45.34 -9.51 -6.97
C THR A 248 43.98 -9.51 -6.27
N THR A 249 42.91 -9.09 -6.95
CA THR A 249 41.57 -8.98 -6.39
C THR A 249 40.50 -9.47 -7.35
N ILE A 250 39.36 -9.85 -6.80
CA ILE A 250 38.13 -10.12 -7.53
C ILE A 250 37.09 -9.12 -7.05
N THR A 251 36.53 -8.35 -7.98
CA THR A 251 35.41 -7.44 -7.73
C THR A 251 34.09 -8.15 -8.00
N LEU A 252 33.23 -8.21 -7.00
CA LEU A 252 31.90 -8.78 -7.02
C LEU A 252 30.87 -7.65 -7.00
N ASN A 253 30.22 -7.41 -8.14
CA ASN A 253 29.07 -6.52 -8.21
C ASN A 253 27.81 -7.31 -7.91
N CYS A 254 26.93 -6.75 -7.09
CA CYS A 254 25.82 -7.47 -6.50
C CYS A 254 24.55 -6.61 -6.46
N ALA A 255 23.41 -7.27 -6.61
CA ALA A 255 22.09 -6.66 -6.49
C ALA A 255 21.29 -7.34 -5.37
N SER A 256 20.50 -6.58 -4.62
CA SER A 256 19.70 -7.15 -3.53
C SER A 256 18.66 -8.15 -4.04
N ARG A 257 18.15 -8.99 -3.13
CA ARG A 257 17.15 -10.01 -3.49
C ARG A 257 15.82 -9.44 -4.00
N LEU A 258 15.58 -8.13 -3.86
CA LEU A 258 14.46 -7.47 -4.52
C LEU A 258 14.53 -7.55 -6.04
N LYS A 259 15.73 -7.81 -6.60
CA LYS A 259 15.94 -8.05 -8.04
C LYS A 259 15.04 -9.14 -8.60
N ASP A 260 14.61 -10.11 -7.79
CA ASP A 260 13.68 -11.14 -8.24
C ASP A 260 12.30 -10.62 -8.63
N ALA A 261 11.85 -9.53 -8.01
CA ALA A 261 10.61 -8.86 -8.37
C ALA A 261 10.75 -8.08 -9.69
N ASP A 262 11.95 -7.62 -10.00
CA ASP A 262 12.26 -6.91 -11.25
C ASP A 262 12.35 -7.87 -12.45
N LEU A 263 12.84 -9.10 -12.23
CA LEU A 263 12.94 -10.12 -13.28
C LEU A 263 11.58 -10.72 -13.70
N ARG A 264 10.54 -10.55 -12.89
CA ARG A 264 9.22 -11.16 -13.11
C ARG A 264 8.26 -10.13 -13.70
N LYS A 265 7.74 -10.40 -14.89
CA LYS A 265 6.66 -9.60 -15.49
C LYS A 265 5.29 -10.19 -15.15
N LEU A 266 4.33 -9.31 -14.88
CA LEU A 266 2.94 -9.69 -14.70
C LEU A 266 2.27 -9.82 -16.07
N THR A 267 1.59 -10.94 -16.28
CA THR A 267 0.82 -11.19 -17.50
C THR A 267 -0.62 -10.70 -17.39
N THR A 268 -1.13 -10.60 -16.17
CA THR A 268 -2.49 -10.14 -15.87
C THR A 268 -2.50 -8.73 -15.31
N ASP A 269 -3.49 -7.96 -15.71
CA ASP A 269 -3.77 -6.68 -15.09
C ASP A 269 -4.47 -6.87 -13.74
N ILE A 270 -4.21 -5.97 -12.80
CA ILE A 270 -4.79 -6.01 -11.45
C ILE A 270 -5.83 -4.91 -11.34
N VAL A 271 -7.04 -5.29 -10.95
CA VAL A 271 -8.16 -4.37 -10.76
C VAL A 271 -8.56 -4.33 -9.31
N LEU A 272 -8.84 -3.14 -8.80
CA LEU A 272 -9.21 -2.91 -7.42
C LEU A 272 -10.73 -2.68 -7.27
N ALA A 273 -11.28 -2.94 -6.08
CA ALA A 273 -12.66 -2.68 -5.68
C ALA A 273 -13.77 -3.45 -6.46
N ASN A 274 -13.52 -4.71 -6.83
CA ASN A 274 -14.47 -5.57 -7.58
C ASN A 274 -14.79 -5.06 -8.99
N GLY A 275 -13.83 -4.46 -9.70
CA GLY A 275 -13.95 -4.31 -11.15
C GLY A 275 -14.10 -5.67 -11.84
N GLU A 276 -14.64 -5.68 -13.06
CA GLU A 276 -14.88 -6.92 -13.80
C GLU A 276 -13.57 -7.73 -13.94
N SER A 277 -13.63 -8.98 -13.48
CA SER A 277 -12.53 -9.94 -13.58
C SER A 277 -12.74 -10.87 -14.77
N ASP A 278 -11.69 -11.12 -15.53
CA ASP A 278 -11.66 -12.08 -16.64
C ASP A 278 -10.29 -12.80 -16.66
N SER A 279 -9.98 -13.53 -17.73
CA SER A 279 -8.68 -14.23 -17.85
C SER A 279 -7.47 -13.29 -17.90
N ILE A 280 -7.69 -12.01 -18.20
CA ILE A 280 -6.66 -10.98 -18.36
C ILE A 280 -6.60 -10.08 -17.12
N LYS A 281 -7.69 -10.00 -16.33
CA LYS A 281 -7.85 -9.11 -15.18
C LYS A 281 -8.14 -9.85 -13.88
N LYS A 282 -7.29 -9.65 -12.87
CA LYS A 282 -7.46 -10.20 -11.52
C LYS A 282 -7.98 -9.14 -10.57
N SER A 283 -9.14 -9.38 -9.96
CA SER A 283 -9.81 -8.41 -9.08
C SER A 283 -9.47 -8.61 -7.60
N TYR A 284 -9.23 -7.51 -6.90
CA TYR A 284 -8.95 -7.44 -5.47
C TYR A 284 -9.82 -6.40 -4.77
N THR A 285 -9.98 -6.54 -3.45
CA THR A 285 -10.84 -5.63 -2.67
C THR A 285 -10.07 -4.50 -1.98
N ASN A 286 -8.75 -4.66 -1.79
CA ASN A 286 -7.90 -3.70 -1.10
C ASN A 286 -6.43 -3.84 -1.57
N TYR A 287 -5.64 -2.79 -1.37
CA TYR A 287 -4.22 -2.77 -1.75
C TYR A 287 -3.36 -3.80 -1.02
N SER A 288 -3.70 -4.18 0.22
CA SER A 288 -2.91 -5.16 0.96
C SER A 288 -3.00 -6.56 0.38
N ASP A 289 -4.17 -6.97 -0.12
CA ASP A 289 -4.31 -8.23 -0.85
C ASP A 289 -3.55 -8.22 -2.17
N ILE A 290 -3.46 -7.05 -2.82
CA ILE A 290 -2.65 -6.84 -4.03
C ILE A 290 -1.16 -6.98 -3.71
N LEU A 291 -0.65 -6.27 -2.70
CA LEU A 291 0.74 -6.39 -2.26
C LEU A 291 1.10 -7.83 -1.90
N LEU A 292 0.23 -8.51 -1.15
CA LEU A 292 0.39 -9.93 -0.84
C LEU A 292 0.48 -10.77 -2.11
N HIS A 293 -0.42 -10.55 -3.06
CA HIS A 293 -0.38 -11.28 -4.32
C HIS A 293 0.94 -11.05 -5.06
N LEU A 294 1.38 -9.79 -5.18
CA LEU A 294 2.62 -9.43 -5.87
C LEU A 294 3.83 -10.15 -5.25
N LEU A 295 3.96 -10.16 -3.91
CA LEU A 295 5.05 -10.88 -3.23
C LEU A 295 5.00 -12.39 -3.46
N LEU A 296 3.79 -12.97 -3.52
CA LEU A 296 3.59 -14.39 -3.82
C LEU A 296 3.89 -14.75 -5.30
N THR A 297 3.94 -13.76 -6.21
CA THR A 297 4.27 -14.00 -7.63
C THR A 297 5.77 -14.02 -7.92
N ILE A 298 6.60 -13.61 -6.96
CA ILE A 298 8.06 -13.68 -7.06
C ILE A 298 8.49 -15.16 -7.11
N GLU A 299 9.62 -15.46 -7.76
CA GLU A 299 10.11 -16.84 -7.94
C GLU A 299 10.18 -17.63 -6.62
N THR A 300 10.70 -17.01 -5.56
CA THR A 300 10.58 -17.51 -4.19
C THR A 300 9.74 -16.51 -3.41
N PRO A 301 8.59 -16.90 -2.85
CA PRO A 301 7.78 -16.01 -2.06
C PRO A 301 8.58 -15.41 -0.91
N ILE A 302 8.65 -14.08 -0.86
CA ILE A 302 9.23 -13.35 0.27
C ILE A 302 8.19 -13.37 1.39
N GLN A 303 8.63 -13.64 2.62
CA GLN A 303 7.73 -13.52 3.76
C GLN A 303 7.29 -12.06 3.90
N HIS A 304 6.13 -11.82 4.50
CA HIS A 304 5.62 -10.47 4.61
C HIS A 304 5.04 -10.25 5.99
N ASN A 305 5.25 -9.05 6.53
CA ASN A 305 4.64 -8.64 7.80
C ASN A 305 3.21 -8.11 7.62
N ILE A 306 2.64 -8.19 6.42
CA ILE A 306 1.25 -7.80 6.13
C ILE A 306 0.34 -8.78 6.87
N SER A 307 0.08 -8.50 8.15
CA SER A 307 -0.66 -9.41 9.03
C SER A 307 -2.14 -9.44 8.66
N SER A 308 -2.77 -10.60 8.89
CA SER A 308 -4.23 -10.73 8.90
C SER A 308 -4.90 -9.90 10.02
N THR A 309 -4.13 -9.36 10.97
CA THR A 309 -4.62 -8.41 11.99
C THR A 309 -4.80 -7.00 11.45
N ARG A 310 -4.11 -6.58 10.39
CA ARG A 310 -4.52 -5.39 9.62
C ARG A 310 -5.70 -5.63 8.71
N ASN A 311 -6.03 -6.88 8.44
CA ASN A 311 -7.34 -7.21 7.93
C ASN A 311 -8.42 -6.74 8.92
N THR A 312 -8.16 -6.44 10.20
CA THR A 312 -9.13 -5.77 11.10
C THR A 312 -9.07 -4.25 11.04
N GLU A 313 -7.95 -3.61 10.68
CA GLU A 313 -7.88 -2.16 10.39
C GLU A 313 -8.38 -1.81 8.98
N LEU A 314 -8.22 -2.72 8.02
CA LEU A 314 -8.76 -2.67 6.66
C LEU A 314 -10.16 -3.30 6.58
N LYS A 315 -10.53 -4.26 7.45
CA LYS A 315 -11.96 -4.61 7.71
C LYS A 315 -12.61 -3.64 8.71
N SER A 316 -11.89 -2.78 9.43
CA SER A 316 -12.50 -1.58 10.05
C SER A 316 -12.62 -0.45 9.03
N ARG A 317 -11.91 -0.56 7.90
CA ARG A 317 -12.34 -0.07 6.58
C ARG A 317 -13.26 -1.06 5.84
N LYS A 318 -14.03 -1.95 6.52
CA LYS A 318 -15.34 -2.36 5.98
C LYS A 318 -16.13 -1.07 5.96
N THR A 319 -16.10 -0.46 4.79
CA THR A 319 -16.57 0.87 4.44
C THR A 319 -18.09 0.90 4.45
N GLY A 320 -18.70 0.57 5.59
CA GLY A 320 -20.08 0.94 5.83
C GLY A 320 -21.09 -0.08 6.31
N LEU A 321 -22.22 0.46 6.75
CA LEU A 321 -23.51 -0.19 6.81
C LEU A 321 -24.06 -0.31 5.38
N ASN A 322 -23.51 -1.23 4.60
CA ASN A 322 -23.97 -1.54 3.25
C ASN A 322 -25.16 -2.50 3.31
N SER A 323 -26.26 -2.14 2.65
CA SER A 323 -27.35 -3.08 2.38
C SER A 323 -27.49 -3.31 0.88
N PRO A 324 -26.86 -4.37 0.33
CA PRO A 324 -27.23 -4.86 -0.98
C PRO A 324 -28.70 -5.25 -0.92
N LEU A 325 -29.55 -4.60 -1.72
CA LEU A 325 -30.99 -4.87 -1.71
C LEU A 325 -31.35 -6.16 -2.47
N THR A 326 -30.33 -6.93 -2.87
CA THR A 326 -30.37 -8.18 -3.63
C THR A 326 -30.85 -9.40 -2.81
N LYS A 327 -30.91 -9.33 -1.47
CA LYS A 327 -31.47 -10.41 -0.64
C LYS A 327 -32.97 -10.18 -0.40
N LYS A 328 -33.82 -11.20 -0.66
CA LYS A 328 -35.29 -11.18 -0.44
C LYS A 328 -35.70 -10.66 0.95
N HIS A 329 -34.88 -10.92 1.99
CA HIS A 329 -35.06 -10.40 3.35
C HIS A 329 -34.85 -8.88 3.49
N ASN A 330 -33.94 -8.27 2.73
CA ASN A 330 -33.71 -6.81 2.76
C ASN A 330 -34.86 -6.06 2.08
N GLY A 331 -35.42 -6.63 1.01
CA GLY A 331 -36.63 -6.12 0.37
C GLY A 331 -37.83 -6.01 1.33
N LYS A 332 -38.04 -6.98 2.24
CA LYS A 332 -39.13 -6.93 3.25
C LYS A 332 -39.06 -5.72 4.17
N LYS A 333 -37.85 -5.20 4.39
CA LYS A 333 -37.60 -4.15 5.36
C LYS A 333 -37.73 -2.72 4.80
N VAL A 334 -37.80 -2.54 3.47
CA VAL A 334 -38.18 -1.26 2.84
C VAL A 334 -39.68 -1.05 3.03
N LYS A 335 -40.07 -0.06 3.85
CA LYS A 335 -41.47 0.27 4.11
C LYS A 335 -41.92 1.37 3.15
N VAL A 336 -43.00 1.13 2.40
CA VAL A 336 -43.59 2.14 1.50
C VAL A 336 -44.94 2.60 2.02
N LYS A 337 -45.18 3.91 1.93
CA LYS A 337 -46.49 4.52 2.23
C LYS A 337 -46.93 5.27 0.98
N LYS A 338 -48.08 4.86 0.42
CA LYS A 338 -48.70 5.52 -0.75
C LYS A 338 -47.83 5.51 -2.02
N MET A 339 -46.89 4.56 -2.16
CA MET A 339 -46.15 4.21 -3.38
C MET A 339 -46.36 2.73 -3.72
N VAL A 340 -46.17 2.36 -4.99
CA VAL A 340 -46.11 0.95 -5.43
C VAL A 340 -44.66 0.46 -5.30
N LYS A 341 -44.49 -0.73 -4.72
CA LYS A 341 -43.19 -1.39 -4.49
C LYS A 341 -43.19 -2.75 -5.17
N LYS A 342 -42.20 -3.00 -6.02
CA LYS A 342 -41.89 -4.32 -6.56
C LYS A 342 -40.47 -4.70 -6.16
N VAL A 343 -40.29 -5.93 -5.69
CA VAL A 343 -38.97 -6.45 -5.28
C VAL A 343 -38.61 -7.58 -6.24
N ASN A 344 -37.46 -7.44 -6.90
CA ASN A 344 -36.88 -8.49 -7.75
C ASN A 344 -35.64 -9.08 -7.06
N LYS A 345 -35.01 -10.10 -7.68
CA LYS A 345 -33.78 -10.74 -7.15
C LYS A 345 -32.61 -9.76 -7.03
N THR A 346 -32.55 -8.72 -7.85
CA THR A 346 -31.39 -7.82 -7.94
C THR A 346 -31.69 -6.36 -7.63
N ASN A 347 -32.96 -5.97 -7.49
CA ASN A 347 -33.34 -4.57 -7.30
C ASN A 347 -34.72 -4.38 -6.62
N ILE A 348 -34.95 -3.16 -6.11
CA ILE A 348 -36.25 -2.68 -5.65
C ILE A 348 -36.72 -1.60 -6.62
N ILE A 349 -37.91 -1.79 -7.17
CA ILE A 349 -38.56 -0.83 -8.06
C ILE A 349 -39.62 -0.09 -7.25
N LEU A 350 -39.48 1.23 -7.18
CA LEU A 350 -40.46 2.12 -6.57
C LEU A 350 -41.17 2.90 -7.67
N GLN A 351 -42.48 2.96 -7.57
CA GLN A 351 -43.35 3.56 -8.57
C GLN A 351 -44.39 4.45 -7.88
N ASN A 352 -44.68 5.61 -8.48
CA ASN A 352 -45.72 6.50 -7.99
C ASN A 352 -47.08 5.81 -8.05
N LYS A 353 -47.94 6.03 -7.03
CA LYS A 353 -49.29 5.45 -7.04
C LYS A 353 -50.17 6.26 -8.02
N PRO A 354 -50.90 5.62 -8.94
CA PRO A 354 -51.49 6.30 -10.09
C PRO A 354 -52.71 7.19 -9.81
N ASN A 355 -53.21 7.36 -8.56
CA ASN A 355 -54.57 7.87 -8.36
C ASN A 355 -54.86 8.79 -7.15
N LYS A 356 -53.88 9.41 -6.47
CA LYS A 356 -54.20 10.37 -5.37
C LYS A 356 -53.19 11.52 -5.28
N LYS A 357 -53.68 12.76 -5.10
CA LYS A 357 -52.91 13.99 -4.78
C LYS A 357 -52.29 13.92 -3.37
N VAL A 358 -51.46 12.93 -3.07
CA VAL A 358 -50.96 12.71 -1.71
C VAL A 358 -49.47 12.35 -1.76
N THR A 359 -48.68 13.03 -0.94
CA THR A 359 -47.24 12.76 -0.77
C THR A 359 -47.00 11.28 -0.45
N GLY A 360 -46.30 10.61 -1.36
CA GLY A 360 -45.83 9.23 -1.21
C GLY A 360 -44.39 9.19 -0.70
N GLY A 361 -44.02 8.09 -0.03
CA GLY A 361 -42.65 7.91 0.45
C GLY A 361 -42.24 6.46 0.64
N ALA A 362 -40.94 6.23 0.53
CA ALA A 362 -40.28 4.95 0.79
C ALA A 362 -39.16 5.14 1.82
N VAL A 363 -39.23 4.41 2.93
CA VAL A 363 -38.17 4.38 3.94
C VAL A 363 -37.14 3.37 3.49
N LEU A 364 -35.95 3.86 3.15
CA LEU A 364 -34.82 3.05 2.71
C LEU A 364 -33.99 2.55 3.90
N TRP A 365 -33.88 3.39 4.93
CA TRP A 365 -33.11 3.10 6.12
C TRP A 365 -33.87 3.58 7.37
N ASP A 366 -34.01 2.70 8.35
CA ASP A 366 -34.73 2.94 9.61
C ASP A 366 -33.90 2.33 10.75
N GLN A 367 -33.78 3.03 11.89
CA GLN A 367 -32.97 2.63 13.05
C GLN A 367 -33.24 1.19 13.55
N ILE A 368 -34.36 0.60 13.16
CA ILE A 368 -34.72 -0.79 13.45
C ILE A 368 -33.71 -1.80 12.88
N TRP A 369 -32.92 -1.44 11.86
CA TRP A 369 -31.95 -2.37 11.26
C TRP A 369 -30.64 -2.53 12.03
N ASN A 370 -30.29 -1.60 12.94
CA ASN A 370 -29.11 -1.72 13.80
C ASN A 370 -29.39 -1.04 15.15
N LYS A 371 -29.44 -1.86 16.20
CA LYS A 371 -29.92 -1.52 17.56
C LYS A 371 -29.10 -0.47 18.33
N GLU A 372 -28.08 0.15 17.73
CA GLU A 372 -26.98 0.81 18.48
C GLU A 372 -26.89 2.34 18.38
N ASN A 373 -27.80 3.07 17.71
CA ASN A 373 -27.65 4.51 17.45
C ASN A 373 -26.35 4.84 16.68
N VAL A 374 -26.39 4.67 15.37
CA VAL A 374 -25.23 4.91 14.48
C VAL A 374 -24.82 6.39 14.54
N ASN A 375 -23.68 6.66 15.18
CA ASN A 375 -23.02 7.96 15.10
C ASN A 375 -22.42 8.11 13.69
N ILE A 376 -22.90 9.12 12.96
CA ILE A 376 -22.57 9.30 11.53
C ILE A 376 -21.11 9.74 11.35
N LYS A 377 -20.45 10.26 12.38
CA LYS A 377 -19.00 10.53 12.38
C LYS A 377 -18.17 9.31 11.99
N ASN A 378 -18.65 8.11 12.34
CA ASN A 378 -17.96 6.85 12.04
C ASN A 378 -18.21 6.37 10.60
N TYR A 379 -19.27 6.86 9.95
CA TYR A 379 -19.69 6.50 8.59
C TYR A 379 -20.20 7.74 7.84
N PRO A 380 -19.32 8.72 7.55
CA PRO A 380 -19.71 10.05 7.11
C PRO A 380 -20.39 10.11 5.74
N THR A 381 -20.26 9.09 4.90
CA THR A 381 -20.70 9.14 3.50
C THR A 381 -21.96 8.30 3.27
N PHE A 382 -23.08 8.91 2.91
CA PHE A 382 -24.26 8.19 2.41
C PHE A 382 -24.12 7.90 0.91
N TYR A 383 -24.55 6.71 0.46
CA TYR A 383 -24.60 6.39 -0.96
C TYR A 383 -25.91 5.74 -1.38
N ILE A 384 -26.25 5.90 -2.67
CA ILE A 384 -27.39 5.27 -3.34
C ILE A 384 -27.02 4.90 -4.78
N LYS A 385 -27.26 3.64 -5.17
CA LYS A 385 -27.21 3.18 -6.57
C LYS A 385 -28.62 3.11 -7.14
N TYR A 386 -28.87 3.88 -8.19
CA TYR A 386 -30.20 4.02 -8.77
C TYR A 386 -30.19 4.18 -10.30
N GLY A 387 -31.33 3.92 -10.93
CA GLY A 387 -31.60 4.16 -12.35
C GLY A 387 -33.09 4.45 -12.60
N LEU A 388 -33.42 4.92 -13.81
CA LEU A 388 -34.82 5.08 -14.23
C LEU A 388 -35.34 3.78 -14.88
N GLY A 389 -36.66 3.59 -14.90
CA GLY A 389 -37.27 2.48 -15.67
C GLY A 389 -37.12 2.68 -17.19
N GLU A 390 -37.48 1.69 -18.01
CA GLU A 390 -37.32 1.78 -19.48
C GLU A 390 -38.07 2.98 -20.11
N GLN A 391 -37.44 3.64 -21.09
CA GLN A 391 -37.99 4.79 -21.83
C GLN A 391 -39.14 4.36 -22.76
N LEU A 392 -40.17 5.22 -22.91
CA LEU A 392 -41.20 5.01 -23.93
C LEU A 392 -40.60 5.02 -25.34
N LYS A 393 -40.75 3.92 -26.09
CA LYS A 393 -40.59 3.95 -27.55
C LYS A 393 -41.88 4.44 -28.17
N THR A 394 -41.80 5.54 -28.92
CA THR A 394 -42.92 5.99 -29.77
C THR A 394 -42.73 5.38 -31.15
N THR A 395 -43.57 4.42 -31.51
CA THR A 395 -43.51 3.79 -32.84
C THR A 395 -44.54 4.44 -33.77
N TYR A 396 -44.11 4.86 -34.95
CA TYR A 396 -45.01 5.40 -35.98
C TYR A 396 -45.62 4.24 -36.77
N VAL A 397 -46.93 4.01 -36.61
CA VAL A 397 -47.64 3.04 -37.43
C VAL A 397 -48.24 3.77 -38.64
N ARG A 398 -47.86 3.38 -39.85
CA ARG A 398 -48.50 3.86 -41.08
C ARG A 398 -49.85 3.16 -41.23
N LYS A 399 -50.95 3.90 -41.29
CA LYS A 399 -52.28 3.33 -41.55
C LYS A 399 -52.60 3.51 -43.02
N LYS A 400 -52.88 2.42 -43.74
CA LYS A 400 -53.34 2.45 -45.13
C LYS A 400 -54.78 2.96 -45.14
N LEU A 401 -55.04 4.04 -45.86
CA LEU A 401 -56.40 4.57 -46.04
C LEU A 401 -57.15 3.73 -47.08
N LYS A 402 -58.48 3.82 -47.08
CA LYS A 402 -59.34 3.16 -48.09
C LYS A 402 -59.00 3.59 -49.53
N SER A 403 -58.36 4.74 -49.72
CA SER A 403 -57.85 5.23 -51.02
C SER A 403 -56.50 4.65 -51.45
N GLY A 404 -55.94 3.66 -50.74
CA GLY A 404 -54.64 3.07 -51.06
C GLY A 404 -53.42 3.87 -50.59
N LYS A 405 -53.56 5.18 -50.33
CA LYS A 405 -52.50 6.05 -49.76
C LYS A 405 -52.28 5.76 -48.27
N TYR A 406 -51.05 5.86 -47.80
CA TYR A 406 -50.71 5.71 -46.38
C TYR A 406 -50.75 7.07 -45.67
N SER A 407 -51.54 7.21 -44.60
CA SER A 407 -51.43 8.39 -43.73
C SER A 407 -50.57 8.05 -42.51
N LYS A 408 -49.65 8.94 -42.16
CA LYS A 408 -48.95 8.91 -40.87
C LYS A 408 -49.93 9.36 -39.79
N LYS A 409 -50.89 8.50 -39.41
CA LYS A 409 -51.70 8.76 -38.22
C LYS A 409 -50.87 8.44 -36.99
N LYS A 410 -50.62 9.43 -36.14
CA LYS A 410 -49.84 9.33 -34.90
C LYS A 410 -50.58 8.42 -33.90
N THR A 411 -50.46 7.11 -34.06
CA THR A 411 -51.07 6.15 -33.11
C THR A 411 -50.02 5.87 -32.04
N LYS A 412 -50.16 6.53 -30.88
CA LYS A 412 -49.20 6.45 -29.76
C LYS A 412 -49.34 5.08 -29.06
N VAL A 413 -48.77 4.02 -29.63
CA VAL A 413 -48.73 2.71 -28.96
C VAL A 413 -47.80 2.83 -27.76
N THR A 414 -48.37 2.74 -26.55
CA THR A 414 -47.68 3.02 -25.29
C THR A 414 -47.21 1.70 -24.66
N THR A 415 -45.95 1.32 -24.83
CA THR A 415 -45.35 0.23 -24.07
C THR A 415 -44.67 0.77 -22.81
N GLY A 416 -45.40 0.77 -21.69
CA GLY A 416 -44.91 0.64 -20.29
C GLY A 416 -43.83 1.58 -19.71
N GLY A 417 -43.27 2.51 -20.48
CA GLY A 417 -42.15 3.38 -20.10
C GLY A 417 -42.53 4.74 -19.54
N PHE A 418 -41.53 5.55 -19.18
CA PHE A 418 -41.70 6.93 -18.69
C PHE A 418 -41.56 7.98 -19.81
N ASP A 419 -42.18 9.15 -19.61
CA ASP A 419 -42.06 10.32 -20.48
C ASP A 419 -40.76 11.08 -20.16
N LYS A 420 -39.88 11.24 -21.17
CA LYS A 420 -38.56 11.88 -20.99
C LYS A 420 -38.67 13.34 -20.54
N ASP A 421 -39.79 13.99 -20.86
CA ASP A 421 -40.03 15.39 -20.56
C ASP A 421 -40.69 15.57 -19.17
N LYS A 422 -40.97 14.47 -18.45
CA LYS A 422 -41.57 14.45 -17.09
C LYS A 422 -40.82 13.47 -16.16
N PRO A 423 -39.61 13.80 -15.70
CA PRO A 423 -38.79 12.91 -14.86
C PRO A 423 -39.40 12.65 -13.47
N PHE A 424 -38.91 11.62 -12.77
CA PHE A 424 -39.29 11.37 -11.38
C PHE A 424 -38.85 12.54 -10.49
N GLN A 425 -39.80 13.31 -9.94
CA GLN A 425 -39.51 14.39 -9.02
C GLN A 425 -39.61 13.90 -7.57
N GLY A 426 -38.48 13.90 -6.86
CA GLY A 426 -38.43 13.49 -5.46
C GLY A 426 -37.25 14.09 -4.74
N TYR A 427 -37.18 13.86 -3.43
CA TYR A 427 -36.13 14.33 -2.55
C TYR A 427 -35.81 13.27 -1.49
N ILE A 428 -34.55 13.18 -1.07
CA ILE A 428 -34.18 12.38 0.10
C ILE A 428 -34.45 13.22 1.35
N ARG A 429 -35.17 12.64 2.31
CA ARG A 429 -35.23 13.12 3.68
C ARG A 429 -34.30 12.31 4.56
N VAL A 430 -33.45 13.02 5.26
CA VAL A 430 -32.55 12.49 6.28
C VAL A 430 -33.06 12.95 7.63
N GLN A 431 -33.53 12.01 8.45
CA GLN A 431 -33.90 12.28 9.83
C GLN A 431 -32.72 11.94 10.73
N PHE A 432 -32.39 12.85 11.64
CA PHE A 432 -31.25 12.70 12.57
C PHE A 432 -31.58 13.30 13.94
N SER A 433 -30.70 13.07 14.91
CA SER A 433 -30.64 13.75 16.20
C SER A 433 -29.18 14.03 16.57
N TYR A 434 -28.93 14.81 17.61
CA TYR A 434 -27.59 15.02 18.16
C TYR A 434 -27.64 14.99 19.69
N ASP A 435 -26.47 14.92 20.34
CA ASP A 435 -26.38 14.92 21.80
C ASP A 435 -26.93 16.22 22.41
N TYR A 436 -27.72 16.07 23.46
CA TYR A 436 -28.28 17.20 24.22
C TYR A 436 -27.39 17.53 25.41
N THR A 437 -27.00 18.80 25.51
CA THR A 437 -26.40 19.38 26.72
C THR A 437 -27.50 20.03 27.55
N ASN A 438 -27.56 19.73 28.85
CA ASN A 438 -28.50 20.38 29.75
C ASN A 438 -28.16 21.88 29.94
N LYS A 439 -28.99 22.63 30.69
CA LYS A 439 -28.76 24.06 31.01
C LYS A 439 -27.42 24.32 31.72
N LYS A 440 -26.77 23.30 32.27
CA LYS A 440 -25.46 23.35 32.95
C LYS A 440 -24.29 22.96 32.03
N GLY A 441 -24.52 22.84 30.71
CA GLY A 441 -23.49 22.49 29.73
C GLY A 441 -23.03 21.02 29.76
N THR A 442 -23.63 20.17 30.61
CA THR A 442 -23.22 18.77 30.76
C THR A 442 -23.88 17.89 29.70
N LEU A 443 -23.08 17.04 29.04
CA LEU A 443 -23.56 16.11 28.03
C LEU A 443 -24.39 14.99 28.69
N VAL A 444 -25.67 14.89 28.35
CA VAL A 444 -26.55 13.86 28.93
C VAL A 444 -26.36 12.53 28.18
N LYS A 445 -25.53 11.64 28.73
CA LYS A 445 -25.30 10.29 28.16
C LYS A 445 -26.63 9.51 28.08
N GLY A 446 -26.93 8.93 26.90
CA GLY A 446 -28.13 8.13 26.65
C GLY A 446 -29.35 8.89 26.12
N TYR A 447 -29.29 10.23 26.01
CA TYR A 447 -30.43 11.06 25.58
C TYR A 447 -30.75 10.97 24.08
N SER A 448 -29.85 10.41 23.25
CA SER A 448 -30.02 10.32 21.79
C SER A 448 -31.24 9.51 21.35
N ARG A 449 -31.83 8.65 22.21
CA ARG A 449 -33.08 7.92 21.90
C ARG A 449 -34.35 8.75 22.09
N LYS A 450 -34.34 9.73 23.00
CA LYS A 450 -35.48 10.63 23.32
C LYS A 450 -35.33 12.03 22.71
N ALA A 451 -34.15 12.36 22.16
CA ALA A 451 -33.86 13.64 21.53
C ALA A 451 -34.83 13.97 20.37
N LYS A 452 -35.16 15.25 20.23
CA LYS A 452 -36.00 15.79 19.14
C LYS A 452 -35.43 15.36 17.79
N ARG A 453 -36.27 14.74 16.96
CA ARG A 453 -35.88 14.32 15.60
C ARG A 453 -35.92 15.52 14.67
N LEU A 454 -34.82 15.76 13.97
CA LEU A 454 -34.68 16.82 12.98
C LEU A 454 -34.64 16.22 11.57
N ASN A 455 -35.10 16.98 10.58
CA ASN A 455 -35.12 16.56 9.19
C ASN A 455 -34.21 17.48 8.38
N ALA A 456 -33.32 16.89 7.59
CA ALA A 456 -32.67 17.55 6.47
C ALA A 456 -33.28 17.00 5.17
N TYR A 457 -33.48 17.89 4.20
CA TYR A 457 -34.04 17.55 2.90
C TYR A 457 -32.98 17.80 1.83
N ILE A 458 -32.83 16.81 0.96
CA ILE A 458 -31.92 16.81 -0.17
C ILE A 458 -32.79 16.76 -1.41
N ASP A 459 -32.97 17.93 -2.04
CA ASP A 459 -33.77 18.07 -3.25
C ASP A 459 -32.96 17.62 -4.48
N PHE A 460 -33.40 16.58 -5.16
CA PHE A 460 -32.72 16.12 -6.37
C PHE A 460 -33.04 16.96 -7.60
N THR A 461 -34.00 17.89 -7.53
CA THR A 461 -34.62 18.52 -8.70
C THR A 461 -34.17 19.95 -8.99
N LYS A 462 -33.39 20.57 -8.09
CA LYS A 462 -32.94 21.95 -8.25
C LYS A 462 -31.53 22.01 -8.85
N GLU A 463 -31.39 22.68 -10.00
CA GLU A 463 -30.09 22.94 -10.65
C GLU A 463 -29.16 23.85 -9.80
N TYR A 464 -29.74 24.65 -8.90
CA TYR A 464 -29.04 25.68 -8.12
C TYR A 464 -29.18 25.46 -6.61
N MET A 465 -28.82 24.27 -6.10
CA MET A 465 -28.49 24.18 -4.67
C MET A 465 -27.06 24.66 -4.46
N ASP A 466 -26.88 25.52 -3.46
CA ASP A 466 -25.62 26.02 -2.94
C ASP A 466 -24.60 24.86 -2.80
N VAL A 467 -23.33 25.10 -3.14
CA VAL A 467 -22.30 24.04 -3.36
C VAL A 467 -22.14 23.15 -2.11
N SER A 468 -22.40 23.72 -0.94
CA SER A 468 -22.41 23.08 0.38
C SER A 468 -23.51 22.02 0.58
N TYR A 469 -24.56 22.01 -0.25
CA TYR A 469 -25.67 21.05 -0.23
C TYR A 469 -25.71 20.12 -1.45
N LYS A 470 -24.71 20.19 -2.35
CA LYS A 470 -24.63 19.33 -3.54
C LYS A 470 -24.18 17.92 -3.16
N LEU A 471 -24.91 16.94 -3.70
CA LEU A 471 -24.66 15.52 -3.56
C LEU A 471 -23.82 15.00 -4.75
N GLY A 472 -22.70 15.66 -5.05
CA GLY A 472 -21.94 15.39 -6.29
C GLY A 472 -22.80 15.44 -7.57
N ASP A 473 -22.34 14.80 -8.64
CA ASP A 473 -22.97 14.74 -9.99
C ASP A 473 -24.28 13.91 -10.07
N ILE A 474 -25.12 13.94 -9.04
CA ILE A 474 -26.46 13.34 -9.09
C ILE A 474 -27.40 14.33 -9.77
N LYS A 475 -27.39 14.33 -11.10
CA LYS A 475 -28.36 15.08 -11.90
C LYS A 475 -29.64 14.23 -12.11
N PRO A 476 -30.83 14.81 -11.92
CA PRO A 476 -32.13 14.12 -12.02
C PRO A 476 -32.62 13.87 -13.45
N VAL A 477 -31.92 14.39 -14.46
CA VAL A 477 -32.35 14.33 -15.86
C VAL A 477 -31.28 13.66 -16.68
N PHE A 478 -31.48 12.41 -17.12
CA PHE A 478 -30.68 11.85 -18.21
C PHE A 478 -31.40 10.80 -19.06
N SER A 479 -31.11 10.91 -20.35
CA SER A 479 -31.30 9.95 -21.42
C SER A 479 -30.43 8.70 -21.22
N TYR A 480 -30.99 7.54 -21.57
CA TYR A 480 -30.37 6.20 -21.57
C TYR A 480 -30.27 5.52 -20.19
N ASN A 481 -30.70 4.26 -20.17
CA ASN A 481 -31.08 3.42 -19.03
C ASN A 481 -29.89 2.96 -18.13
N THR A 482 -28.88 3.79 -17.89
CA THR A 482 -27.67 3.41 -17.13
C THR A 482 -27.87 3.54 -15.61
N ILE A 483 -27.53 2.48 -14.85
CA ILE A 483 -27.47 2.52 -13.39
C ILE A 483 -26.30 3.41 -12.96
N ARG A 484 -26.51 4.34 -12.03
CA ARG A 484 -25.48 5.23 -11.47
C ARG A 484 -25.39 5.14 -9.95
N GLU A 485 -24.23 5.49 -9.40
CA GLU A 485 -24.00 5.65 -7.96
C GLU A 485 -23.89 7.13 -7.61
N GLY A 486 -24.51 7.53 -6.50
CA GLY A 486 -24.41 8.87 -5.95
C GLY A 486 -23.97 8.84 -4.48
N ASN A 487 -23.08 9.77 -4.09
CA ASN A 487 -22.42 9.81 -2.78
C ASN A 487 -22.55 11.21 -2.11
N LEU A 488 -22.87 11.27 -0.81
CA LEU A 488 -22.89 12.50 0.00
C LEU A 488 -22.05 12.33 1.26
N ASN A 489 -21.15 13.27 1.59
CA ASN A 489 -20.66 13.38 2.96
C ASN A 489 -21.73 14.04 3.86
N ILE A 490 -22.67 13.22 4.31
CA ILE A 490 -23.82 13.65 5.09
C ILE A 490 -23.43 14.13 6.50
N TYR A 491 -22.30 13.64 7.03
CA TYR A 491 -21.79 14.13 8.31
C TYR A 491 -21.34 15.58 8.24
N ASN A 492 -20.54 15.95 7.23
CA ASN A 492 -20.09 17.33 7.04
C ASN A 492 -21.28 18.27 6.81
N LEU A 493 -22.25 17.84 5.99
CA LEU A 493 -23.47 18.61 5.74
C LEU A 493 -24.22 18.92 7.04
N LEU A 494 -24.50 17.89 7.84
CA LEU A 494 -25.30 18.04 9.05
C LEU A 494 -24.52 18.73 10.18
N SER A 495 -23.22 18.48 10.31
CA SER A 495 -22.37 19.13 11.32
C SER A 495 -22.17 20.61 11.04
N SER A 496 -22.00 21.00 9.77
CA SER A 496 -21.93 22.41 9.37
C SER A 496 -23.25 23.13 9.62
N ALA A 497 -24.39 22.49 9.27
CA ALA A 497 -25.71 23.09 9.47
C ALA A 497 -26.13 23.22 10.94
N THR A 498 -25.61 22.38 11.83
CA THR A 498 -26.04 22.32 13.25
C THR A 498 -24.98 22.78 14.25
N GLY A 499 -23.71 22.91 13.83
CA GLY A 499 -22.56 23.15 14.72
C GLY A 499 -22.25 21.99 15.67
N LYS A 500 -22.83 20.79 15.45
CA LYS A 500 -22.70 19.64 16.37
C LYS A 500 -21.82 18.55 15.76
N THR A 501 -20.99 17.93 16.60
CA THR A 501 -20.01 16.90 16.21
C THR A 501 -20.51 15.46 16.42
N ASN A 502 -21.48 15.26 17.32
CA ASN A 502 -22.10 13.95 17.59
C ASN A 502 -23.52 13.92 17.02
N ILE A 503 -23.63 13.39 15.80
CA ILE A 503 -24.90 13.30 15.07
C ILE A 503 -25.25 11.83 14.93
N TYR A 504 -26.50 11.49 15.21
CA TYR A 504 -27.05 10.14 15.17
C TYR A 504 -28.12 10.06 14.11
N LEU A 505 -27.92 9.19 13.13
CA LEU A 505 -28.89 9.00 12.06
C LEU A 505 -30.11 8.23 12.59
N LYS A 506 -31.31 8.72 12.24
CA LYS A 506 -32.60 8.14 12.62
C LYS A 506 -33.30 7.44 11.47
N GLN A 507 -33.36 8.09 10.31
CA GLN A 507 -34.06 7.56 9.15
C GLN A 507 -33.53 8.18 7.86
N ILE A 508 -33.54 7.41 6.75
CA ILE A 508 -33.41 7.95 5.41
C ILE A 508 -34.61 7.47 4.59
N ALA A 509 -35.30 8.43 3.97
CA ALA A 509 -36.48 8.16 3.16
C ALA A 509 -36.41 8.91 1.82
N ILE A 510 -36.91 8.27 0.75
CA ILE A 510 -37.21 8.95 -0.50
C ILE A 510 -38.65 9.42 -0.44
N LEU A 511 -38.87 10.71 -0.71
CA LEU A 511 -40.17 11.36 -0.76
C LEU A 511 -40.39 11.91 -2.18
N ASN A 512 -41.65 11.99 -2.61
CA ASN A 512 -42.04 12.63 -3.87
C ASN A 512 -42.72 13.98 -3.55
N LYS A 513 -42.38 15.06 -4.29
CA LYS A 513 -42.97 16.40 -4.13
C LYS A 513 -44.26 16.49 -4.96
N ASN A 514 -45.37 16.91 -4.33
CA ASN A 514 -46.57 17.29 -5.09
C ASN A 514 -46.28 18.57 -5.88
N GLY A 515 -46.29 18.50 -7.20
CA GLY A 515 -46.61 19.62 -8.08
C GLY A 515 -48.09 19.59 -8.49
N ASN A 516 -48.62 20.71 -8.97
CA ASN A 516 -49.99 20.76 -9.54
C ASN A 516 -50.12 19.93 -10.83
N ASP A 517 -49.00 19.67 -11.51
CA ASP A 517 -48.93 18.77 -12.65
C ASP A 517 -48.84 17.31 -12.20
N ALA A 518 -49.83 16.52 -12.60
CA ALA A 518 -49.73 15.07 -12.47
C ALA A 518 -48.53 14.59 -13.32
N LEU A 519 -47.49 14.06 -12.67
CA LEU A 519 -46.33 13.41 -13.30
C LEU A 519 -46.67 12.07 -13.99
N TYR A 520 -47.96 11.83 -14.26
CA TYR A 520 -48.48 10.65 -14.93
C TYR A 520 -49.61 11.06 -15.86
N ASP A 521 -49.72 10.37 -16.99
CA ASP A 521 -50.84 10.53 -17.91
C ASP A 521 -52.07 9.85 -17.31
N LYS A 522 -53.11 10.63 -16.96
CA LYS A 522 -54.35 10.13 -16.34
C LYS A 522 -55.05 9.07 -17.22
N GLN A 523 -54.83 9.10 -18.54
CA GLN A 523 -55.47 8.18 -19.48
C GLN A 523 -54.82 6.79 -19.50
N ASN A 524 -53.57 6.66 -19.04
CA ASN A 524 -52.82 5.42 -19.18
C ASN A 524 -52.21 4.98 -17.85
N LYS A 525 -52.88 4.04 -17.16
CA LYS A 525 -52.46 3.45 -15.86
C LYS A 525 -51.02 2.89 -15.85
N LYS A 526 -50.37 2.77 -17.02
CA LYS A 526 -49.03 2.23 -17.22
C LYS A 526 -47.91 3.29 -17.26
N SER A 527 -48.23 4.59 -17.33
CA SER A 527 -47.27 5.70 -17.59
C SER A 527 -46.79 6.45 -16.34
N SER A 528 -46.44 5.75 -15.27
CA SER A 528 -45.93 6.38 -14.03
C SER A 528 -44.40 6.33 -13.96
N CYS A 529 -43.75 7.39 -13.47
CA CYS A 529 -42.31 7.42 -13.19
C CYS A 529 -41.88 6.28 -12.25
N LYS A 530 -40.79 5.57 -12.60
CA LYS A 530 -40.21 4.44 -11.85
C LYS A 530 -38.75 4.74 -11.53
N ILE A 531 -38.35 4.48 -10.30
CA ILE A 531 -36.94 4.45 -9.88
C ILE A 531 -36.57 3.00 -9.51
N VAL A 532 -35.44 2.54 -10.05
CA VAL A 532 -34.86 1.23 -9.77
C VAL A 532 -33.69 1.44 -8.83
N ILE A 533 -33.76 0.89 -7.62
CA ILE A 533 -32.72 1.00 -6.60
C ILE A 533 -32.04 -0.36 -6.44
N THR A 534 -30.73 -0.40 -6.60
CA THR A 534 -29.93 -1.63 -6.50
C THR A 534 -29.20 -1.74 -5.15
N SER A 535 -28.74 -0.63 -4.59
CA SER A 535 -28.14 -0.58 -3.26
C SER A 535 -28.19 0.80 -2.62
N THR A 536 -28.07 0.84 -1.29
CA THR A 536 -27.93 2.08 -0.50
C THR A 536 -27.29 1.77 0.86
N GLY A 537 -26.62 2.74 1.46
CA GLY A 537 -25.98 2.57 2.77
C GLY A 537 -25.19 3.79 3.23
N LEU A 538 -24.46 3.62 4.33
CA LEU A 538 -23.48 4.58 4.84
C LEU A 538 -22.10 3.96 4.77
N LYS A 539 -21.09 4.65 4.22
CA LYS A 539 -19.67 4.26 4.14
C LYS A 539 -18.77 5.23 4.92
N LYS A 540 -17.65 4.72 5.42
CA LYS A 540 -16.53 5.55 5.93
C LYS A 540 -15.66 5.91 4.72
N GLY A 541 -15.37 7.19 4.47
CA GLY A 541 -14.47 7.59 3.38
C GLY A 541 -13.06 7.02 3.57
N SER A 542 -12.18 6.95 2.57
CA SER A 542 -12.25 7.30 1.14
C SER A 542 -12.76 6.13 0.28
N GLU A 543 -13.41 6.47 -0.82
CA GLU A 543 -13.75 5.52 -1.89
C GLU A 543 -12.44 5.00 -2.48
N ILE A 544 -12.21 3.68 -2.44
CA ILE A 544 -11.27 3.08 -3.38
C ILE A 544 -12.09 2.92 -4.66
N ASN A 545 -11.97 3.88 -5.57
CA ASN A 545 -12.60 3.77 -6.88
C ASN A 545 -12.12 2.48 -7.55
N PRO A 546 -13.00 1.75 -8.25
CA PRO A 546 -12.54 0.70 -9.15
C PRO A 546 -11.53 1.28 -10.11
N GLU A 547 -10.31 0.77 -10.03
CA GLU A 547 -9.18 1.27 -10.78
C GLU A 547 -8.41 0.08 -11.32
N SER A 548 -8.06 0.14 -12.61
CA SER A 548 -7.06 -0.73 -13.21
C SER A 548 -5.69 -0.14 -12.89
N LEU A 549 -4.82 -0.97 -12.33
CA LEU A 549 -3.47 -0.54 -11.96
C LEU A 549 -2.49 -0.56 -13.13
N GLY A 550 -2.93 -1.03 -14.31
CA GLY A 550 -2.10 -1.12 -15.51
C GLY A 550 -0.86 -1.95 -15.26
N THR A 551 -1.00 -3.10 -14.61
CA THR A 551 0.14 -3.95 -14.19
C THR A 551 0.55 -4.96 -15.25
N SER A 552 -0.29 -5.21 -16.26
CA SER A 552 0.07 -6.12 -17.35
C SER A 552 1.30 -5.61 -18.11
N GLY A 553 2.29 -6.47 -18.32
CA GLY A 553 3.56 -6.17 -18.97
C GLY A 553 4.63 -5.53 -18.07
N LYS A 554 4.23 -4.98 -16.90
CA LYS A 554 5.13 -4.40 -15.91
C LYS A 554 5.82 -5.46 -15.06
N THR A 555 6.95 -5.10 -14.46
CA THR A 555 7.60 -5.98 -13.48
C THR A 555 6.77 -6.02 -12.19
N VAL A 556 6.96 -7.07 -11.39
CA VAL A 556 6.37 -7.14 -10.04
C VAL A 556 6.88 -5.96 -9.21
N LEU A 557 8.15 -5.57 -9.37
CA LEU A 557 8.74 -4.44 -8.65
C LEU A 557 8.06 -3.11 -8.99
N GLU A 558 7.87 -2.79 -10.27
CA GLU A 558 7.13 -1.59 -10.71
C GLU A 558 5.69 -1.56 -10.18
N SER A 559 5.07 -2.74 -10.12
CA SER A 559 3.70 -2.89 -9.61
C SER A 559 3.66 -2.73 -8.08
N LEU A 560 4.67 -3.22 -7.36
CA LEU A 560 4.82 -2.99 -5.92
C LEU A 560 5.00 -1.50 -5.63
N LYS A 561 5.82 -0.80 -6.42
CA LYS A 561 6.00 0.66 -6.33
C LYS A 561 4.68 1.40 -6.54
N THR A 562 4.01 1.12 -7.65
CA THR A 562 2.70 1.72 -7.99
C THR A 562 1.67 1.52 -6.88
N VAL A 563 1.59 0.30 -6.34
CA VAL A 563 0.64 -0.02 -5.26
C VAL A 563 1.07 0.63 -3.93
N GLY A 564 2.37 0.64 -3.64
CA GLY A 564 2.96 1.28 -2.46
C GLY A 564 2.62 2.75 -2.38
N GLU A 565 2.93 3.50 -3.45
CA GLU A 565 2.64 4.92 -3.59
C GLU A 565 1.14 5.21 -3.41
N LYS A 566 0.27 4.46 -4.09
CA LYS A 566 -1.20 4.63 -3.98
C LYS A 566 -1.78 4.26 -2.63
N SER A 567 -1.10 3.38 -1.88
CA SER A 567 -1.52 2.93 -0.55
C SER A 567 -0.82 3.66 0.59
N GLU A 568 0.11 4.56 0.26
CA GLU A 568 1.03 5.23 1.20
C GLU A 568 1.88 4.27 2.04
N TYR A 569 2.04 3.03 1.57
CA TYR A 569 2.91 2.06 2.21
C TYR A 569 4.35 2.28 1.76
N HIS A 570 5.23 2.35 2.75
CA HIS A 570 6.67 2.21 2.60
C HIS A 570 7.03 0.74 2.74
N MET A 571 8.12 0.31 2.11
CA MET A 571 8.56 -1.08 2.10
C MET A 571 10.06 -1.14 2.32
N LYS A 572 10.48 -1.93 3.31
CA LYS A 572 11.87 -2.33 3.46
C LYS A 572 12.01 -3.85 3.44
N LEU A 573 13.15 -4.33 2.96
CA LEU A 573 13.52 -5.73 3.10
C LEU A 573 14.32 -5.92 4.39
N ASP A 574 13.90 -6.90 5.19
CA ASP A 574 14.66 -7.45 6.30
C ASP A 574 15.27 -8.76 5.81
N TYR A 575 16.58 -8.73 5.56
CA TYR A 575 17.30 -9.86 4.98
C TYR A 575 17.46 -10.97 6.03
N GLY A 576 17.15 -12.19 5.63
CA GLY A 576 17.53 -13.39 6.37
C GLY A 576 18.84 -13.95 5.84
N SER A 577 19.41 -14.92 6.56
CA SER A 577 20.61 -15.64 6.10
C SER A 577 20.37 -16.37 4.77
N ARG A 578 19.11 -16.61 4.40
CA ARG A 578 18.68 -17.18 3.12
C ARG A 578 17.54 -16.39 2.49
N ARG A 579 17.43 -16.49 1.16
CA ARG A 579 16.33 -15.94 0.38
C ARG A 579 14.93 -16.22 0.95
N HIS A 580 14.65 -17.47 1.33
CA HIS A 580 13.32 -17.88 1.83
C HIS A 580 12.99 -17.38 3.25
N SER A 581 13.98 -16.82 3.95
CA SER A 581 13.83 -16.20 5.26
C SER A 581 13.73 -14.67 5.20
N ASP A 582 13.87 -14.08 4.01
CA ASP A 582 13.69 -12.64 3.84
C ASP A 582 12.25 -12.25 4.13
N THR A 583 12.10 -11.10 4.77
CA THR A 583 10.80 -10.54 5.10
C THR A 583 10.67 -9.13 4.53
N ALA A 584 9.67 -8.92 3.67
CA ALA A 584 9.23 -7.59 3.27
C ALA A 584 8.38 -6.97 4.38
N ILE A 585 8.83 -5.83 4.89
CA ILE A 585 8.19 -5.08 5.96
C ILE A 585 7.51 -3.86 5.35
N PHE A 586 6.18 -3.88 5.36
CA PHE A 586 5.34 -2.76 4.94
C PHE A 586 4.91 -1.95 6.15
N PHE A 587 5.09 -0.63 6.09
CA PHE A 587 4.74 0.28 7.17
C PHE A 587 4.24 1.62 6.62
N LEU A 588 3.42 2.30 7.40
CA LEU A 588 3.08 3.70 7.12
C LEU A 588 4.15 4.55 7.81
N ASN A 589 4.65 5.60 7.17
CA ASN A 589 5.58 6.49 7.83
C ASN A 589 4.84 7.35 8.87
N THR A 590 4.71 6.82 10.09
CA THR A 590 4.10 7.49 11.24
C THR A 590 5.14 7.98 12.24
N LYS A 591 6.43 7.97 11.88
CA LYS A 591 7.50 8.37 12.79
C LYS A 591 7.37 9.86 13.09
N THR A 592 7.47 10.25 14.34
CA THR A 592 7.38 11.67 14.75
C THR A 592 8.64 12.16 15.44
N SER A 593 9.51 11.26 15.90
CA SER A 593 10.75 11.58 16.60
C SER A 593 11.97 11.17 15.77
N ALA A 594 13.09 11.85 16.02
CA ALA A 594 14.39 11.39 15.56
C ALA A 594 14.70 10.04 16.20
N LYS A 595 15.29 9.13 15.43
CA LYS A 595 15.73 7.81 15.87
C LYS A 595 17.06 7.88 16.62
N MET A 596 17.90 8.83 16.26
CA MET A 596 19.19 9.11 16.89
C MET A 596 19.64 10.54 16.60
N SER A 597 20.80 10.92 17.13
CA SER A 597 21.46 12.20 16.89
C SER A 597 22.87 11.98 16.32
N PHE A 598 23.22 12.78 15.31
CA PHE A 598 24.58 12.94 14.80
C PHE A 598 25.09 14.31 15.20
N ARG A 599 26.31 14.36 15.76
CA ARG A 599 26.93 15.60 16.21
C ARG A 599 28.35 15.72 15.70
N GLU A 600 28.70 16.93 15.26
CA GLU A 600 30.02 17.29 14.72
C GLU A 600 31.16 17.04 15.72
N ASP A 601 30.88 17.16 17.01
CA ASP A 601 31.83 16.96 18.11
C ASP A 601 31.97 15.50 18.57
N THR A 602 31.19 14.56 18.02
CA THR A 602 31.16 13.17 18.52
C THR A 602 31.32 12.10 17.46
N ASN A 603 30.42 12.04 16.47
CA ASN A 603 30.32 10.88 15.57
C ASN A 603 30.31 11.24 14.08
N ILE A 604 30.24 12.52 13.72
CA ILE A 604 30.43 12.98 12.34
C ILE A 604 31.92 13.10 12.07
N LEU A 605 32.38 12.44 11.02
CA LEU A 605 33.75 12.52 10.52
C LEU A 605 33.89 13.61 9.46
N GLU A 606 32.86 13.77 8.63
CA GLU A 606 32.89 14.68 7.50
C GLU A 606 31.48 15.19 7.19
N LEU A 607 31.41 16.45 6.76
CA LEU A 607 30.21 17.07 6.19
C LEU A 607 30.54 17.50 4.76
N SER A 608 29.79 16.99 3.78
CA SER A 608 29.98 17.27 2.36
C SER A 608 28.66 17.57 1.65
N ASP A 609 28.74 17.99 0.38
CA ASP A 609 27.59 18.27 -0.50
C ASP A 609 26.53 19.21 0.11
N VAL A 610 26.95 20.20 0.91
CA VAL A 610 26.03 21.14 1.53
C VAL A 610 25.38 22.03 0.46
N LYS A 611 24.09 21.78 0.21
CA LYS A 611 23.28 22.50 -0.78
C LYS A 611 22.14 23.23 -0.09
N ALA A 612 22.06 24.53 -0.30
CA ALA A 612 20.87 25.29 0.04
C ALA A 612 19.76 24.94 -0.97
N LYS A 613 18.56 24.60 -0.49
CA LYS A 613 17.39 24.54 -1.37
C LYS A 613 17.12 25.91 -1.96
N ALA A 614 16.67 25.91 -3.22
CA ALA A 614 16.39 27.13 -3.96
C ALA A 614 15.46 28.06 -3.18
N VAL A 615 15.72 29.37 -3.30
CA VAL A 615 14.93 30.43 -2.64
C VAL A 615 13.45 30.35 -3.03
N GLU A 616 13.13 29.77 -4.19
CA GLU A 616 11.76 29.51 -4.67
C GLU A 616 10.93 28.60 -3.74
N THR A 617 11.58 27.85 -2.85
CA THR A 617 10.91 27.03 -1.82
C THR A 617 10.69 27.77 -0.49
N LEU A 618 11.19 29.01 -0.39
CA LEU A 618 10.96 29.90 0.74
C LEU A 618 9.56 30.49 0.59
N VAL A 619 8.81 30.52 1.69
CA VAL A 619 7.52 31.20 1.76
C VAL A 619 7.53 31.94 3.08
N ASN A 620 7.98 33.18 3.05
CA ASN A 620 8.11 34.03 4.23
C ASN A 620 6.97 35.05 4.37
N ASN A 621 6.12 35.12 3.34
CA ASN A 621 4.84 35.78 3.39
C ASN A 621 3.72 34.79 2.99
N SER A 622 2.66 34.72 3.78
CA SER A 622 1.46 33.94 3.44
C SER A 622 0.25 34.85 3.42
N VAL A 623 -0.45 34.87 2.28
CA VAL A 623 -1.65 35.66 2.04
C VAL A 623 -2.82 34.70 1.83
N LYS A 624 -3.82 34.78 2.70
CA LYS A 624 -5.07 34.02 2.54
C LYS A 624 -6.18 34.97 2.15
N VAL A 625 -6.73 34.78 0.96
CA VAL A 625 -7.87 35.54 0.44
C VAL A 625 -9.15 34.79 0.79
N TYR A 626 -10.08 35.46 1.46
CA TYR A 626 -11.31 34.84 1.97
C TYR A 626 -12.54 35.73 1.77
N LYS A 627 -13.71 35.08 1.66
CA LYS A 627 -14.99 35.78 1.50
C LYS A 627 -15.57 36.13 2.88
N SER A 628 -15.71 37.43 3.17
CA SER A 628 -16.39 37.91 4.39
C SER A 628 -17.83 38.31 4.08
N LYS A 629 -18.77 38.00 4.99
CA LYS A 629 -20.09 38.65 4.99
C LYS A 629 -19.91 40.13 5.34
N LYS A 630 -20.55 41.03 4.59
CA LYS A 630 -20.83 42.39 5.08
C LYS A 630 -22.01 42.33 6.05
N SER A 631 -22.15 43.36 6.89
CA SER A 631 -23.27 43.51 7.82
C SER A 631 -24.63 43.41 7.12
N GLU A 632 -25.69 43.24 7.91
CA GLU A 632 -27.04 42.77 7.56
C GLU A 632 -27.75 43.44 6.37
N ASN A 633 -27.19 44.48 5.74
CA ASN A 633 -27.83 45.29 4.69
C ASN A 633 -27.12 45.29 3.31
N SER A 634 -26.23 44.34 2.97
CA SER A 634 -25.74 44.25 1.58
C SER A 634 -25.45 42.82 1.10
N ASP A 635 -26.04 42.42 -0.04
CA ASP A 635 -25.85 41.11 -0.70
C ASP A 635 -24.50 40.92 -1.40
N LYS A 636 -23.59 41.91 -1.32
CA LYS A 636 -22.27 41.81 -1.96
C LYS A 636 -21.28 41.10 -1.03
N THR A 637 -20.87 39.90 -1.44
CA THR A 637 -19.69 39.23 -0.88
C THR A 637 -18.43 40.01 -1.26
N VAL A 638 -17.63 40.38 -0.28
CA VAL A 638 -16.35 41.07 -0.50
C VAL A 638 -15.22 40.12 -0.18
N ASN A 639 -14.28 39.99 -1.11
CA ASN A 639 -13.02 39.30 -0.85
C ASN A 639 -12.19 40.18 0.09
N LYS A 640 -11.89 39.67 1.29
CA LYS A 640 -10.90 40.23 2.20
C LYS A 640 -9.65 39.36 2.14
N PHE A 641 -8.53 39.88 2.58
CA PHE A 641 -7.31 39.10 2.72
C PHE A 641 -6.71 39.31 4.10
N THR A 642 -5.90 38.36 4.52
CA THR A 642 -5.05 38.49 5.69
C THR A 642 -3.67 37.99 5.32
N THR A 643 -2.68 38.62 5.90
CA THR A 643 -1.29 38.45 5.52
C THR A 643 -0.48 38.17 6.77
N VAL A 644 0.38 37.17 6.72
CA VAL A 644 1.34 36.87 7.79
C VAL A 644 2.73 36.90 7.20
N ARG A 645 3.49 37.92 7.60
CA ARG A 645 4.86 38.18 7.16
C ARG A 645 5.86 37.79 8.25
N ASP A 646 7.00 37.25 7.83
CA ASP A 646 8.21 37.15 8.63
C ASP A 646 9.19 38.22 8.16
N LEU A 647 9.21 39.36 8.85
CA LEU A 647 9.99 40.53 8.43
C LEU A 647 11.50 40.23 8.41
N ASP A 648 12.00 39.48 9.38
CA ASP A 648 13.42 39.12 9.45
C ASP A 648 13.83 38.25 8.26
N SER A 649 12.99 37.29 7.89
CA SER A 649 13.21 36.46 6.70
C SER A 649 13.11 37.26 5.41
N ILE A 650 12.14 38.17 5.30
CA ILE A 650 11.94 39.03 4.13
C ILE A 650 13.14 39.95 3.93
N ILE A 651 13.68 40.54 5.00
CA ILE A 651 14.87 41.38 4.96
C ILE A 651 16.09 40.58 4.47
N ARG A 652 16.22 39.32 4.89
CA ARG A 652 17.37 38.48 4.56
C ARG A 652 17.32 37.87 3.15
N TYR A 653 16.13 37.49 2.67
CA TYR A 653 15.98 36.64 1.48
C TYR A 653 15.05 37.21 0.40
N GLY A 654 14.51 38.41 0.61
CA GLY A 654 13.46 38.98 -0.22
C GLY A 654 12.07 38.42 0.14
N GLU A 655 11.02 39.04 -0.39
CA GLU A 655 9.64 38.61 -0.15
C GLU A 655 9.24 37.45 -1.07
N HIS A 656 8.87 36.32 -0.49
CA HIS A 656 8.36 35.14 -1.19
C HIS A 656 6.97 34.82 -0.65
N THR A 657 5.96 35.04 -1.49
CA THR A 657 4.56 35.05 -1.08
C THR A 657 3.81 33.84 -1.59
N ASP A 658 3.21 33.05 -0.68
CA ASP A 658 2.13 32.13 -1.05
C ASP A 658 0.79 32.86 -0.98
N ILE A 659 -0.01 32.72 -2.04
CA ILE A 659 -1.35 33.29 -2.11
C ILE A 659 -2.34 32.14 -2.31
N GLU A 660 -3.15 31.86 -1.30
CA GLU A 660 -4.22 30.87 -1.40
C GLU A 660 -5.58 31.56 -1.28
N VAL A 661 -6.44 31.27 -2.25
CA VAL A 661 -7.85 31.71 -2.24
C VAL A 661 -8.69 30.63 -1.58
N LEU A 662 -9.19 30.92 -0.38
CA LEU A 662 -10.03 29.99 0.37
C LEU A 662 -11.41 29.88 -0.29
N SER A 663 -11.83 28.65 -0.61
CA SER A 663 -13.13 28.38 -1.24
C SER A 663 -14.32 28.71 -0.34
N ASP A 664 -14.10 28.68 0.97
CA ASP A 664 -15.13 28.73 1.99
C ASP A 664 -15.24 30.13 2.62
N GLN A 665 -16.44 30.48 3.10
CA GLN A 665 -16.61 31.67 3.94
C GLN A 665 -15.95 31.42 5.30
N VAL A 666 -14.75 31.96 5.50
CA VAL A 666 -14.03 31.91 6.77
C VAL A 666 -13.94 33.28 7.41
N GLY A 667 -13.97 33.35 8.74
CA GLY A 667 -13.76 34.61 9.47
C GLY A 667 -12.30 35.07 9.43
N SER A 668 -12.06 36.36 9.66
CA SER A 668 -10.71 36.96 9.66
C SER A 668 -9.72 36.24 10.57
N LYS A 669 -10.14 35.89 11.79
CA LYS A 669 -9.31 35.14 12.76
C LYS A 669 -8.92 33.75 12.25
N MET A 670 -9.81 33.06 11.54
CA MET A 670 -9.54 31.74 10.98
C MET A 670 -8.62 31.84 9.76
N ALA A 671 -8.85 32.82 8.88
CA ALA A 671 -7.96 33.10 7.77
C ALA A 671 -6.54 33.45 8.26
N TYR A 672 -6.42 34.28 9.31
CA TYR A 672 -5.13 34.62 9.90
C TYR A 672 -4.45 33.39 10.52
N TYR A 673 -5.23 32.53 11.20
CA TYR A 673 -4.73 31.27 11.72
C TYR A 673 -4.23 30.34 10.60
N LEU A 674 -4.93 30.27 9.46
CA LEU A 674 -4.52 29.49 8.30
C LEU A 674 -3.27 30.06 7.63
N ALA A 675 -3.17 31.38 7.49
CA ALA A 675 -1.98 32.06 6.97
C ALA A 675 -0.77 31.87 7.89
N LYS A 676 -0.96 31.97 9.21
CA LYS A 676 0.12 31.80 10.19
C LYS A 676 0.65 30.37 10.25
N ASN A 677 -0.23 29.39 10.04
CA ASN A 677 0.08 27.97 10.07
C ASN A 677 0.06 27.35 8.68
N ASP A 678 0.34 28.18 7.68
CA ASP A 678 0.42 27.74 6.30
C ASP A 678 1.50 26.65 6.19
N PRO A 679 1.14 25.46 5.68
CA PRO A 679 2.05 24.34 5.55
C PRO A 679 3.29 24.64 4.69
N ASP A 680 3.16 25.61 3.78
CA ASP A 680 4.20 25.97 2.83
C ASP A 680 5.12 27.04 3.37
N ARG A 681 4.69 27.72 4.44
CA ARG A 681 5.46 28.74 5.11
C ARG A 681 6.77 28.16 5.63
N ASN A 682 7.87 28.63 5.05
CA ASN A 682 9.22 28.33 5.45
C ASN A 682 10.02 29.63 5.42
N THR A 683 10.40 30.12 6.59
CA THR A 683 11.01 31.44 6.77
C THR A 683 12.54 31.36 6.81
N GLU A 684 13.11 30.17 6.75
CA GLU A 684 14.56 29.97 6.69
C GLU A 684 14.94 29.13 5.46
N LEU A 685 16.10 29.46 4.88
CA LEU A 685 16.73 28.59 3.91
C LEU A 685 17.05 27.26 4.58
N THR A 686 16.90 26.21 3.79
CA THR A 686 17.07 24.87 4.30
C THR A 686 18.09 24.13 3.48
N TYR A 687 18.79 23.23 4.14
CA TYR A 687 19.96 22.59 3.60
C TYR A 687 19.71 21.10 3.50
N SER A 688 20.15 20.54 2.36
CA SER A 688 20.50 19.13 2.23
C SER A 688 22.01 19.00 2.26
N TYR A 689 22.50 17.88 2.76
CA TYR A 689 23.93 17.61 2.90
C TYR A 689 24.18 16.12 3.09
N THR A 690 25.42 15.69 2.87
CA THR A 690 25.87 14.34 3.18
C THR A 690 26.72 14.40 4.44
N ILE A 691 26.44 13.51 5.40
CA ILE A 691 27.31 13.30 6.56
C ILE A 691 28.01 11.95 6.43
N THR A 692 29.29 11.90 6.74
CA THR A 692 30.04 10.66 6.95
C THR A 692 30.19 10.45 8.44
N VAL A 693 29.80 9.29 8.95
CA VAL A 693 29.87 8.96 10.37
C VAL A 693 30.73 7.72 10.62
N ASN A 694 31.29 7.63 11.82
CA ASN A 694 32.05 6.45 12.22
C ASN A 694 31.13 5.26 12.52
N ASN A 695 31.54 4.06 12.11
CA ASN A 695 30.79 2.83 12.28
C ASN A 695 29.45 2.77 11.51
N TYR A 696 28.82 1.60 11.60
CA TYR A 696 27.48 1.35 11.08
C TYR A 696 26.42 1.69 12.12
N TYR A 697 25.42 2.46 11.72
CA TYR A 697 24.19 2.64 12.49
C TYR A 697 23.02 2.05 11.70
N PRO A 698 22.07 1.35 12.35
CA PRO A 698 20.98 0.66 11.66
C PRO A 698 19.88 1.63 11.20
N LEU A 699 20.25 2.64 10.40
CA LEU A 699 19.35 3.59 9.76
C LEU A 699 18.73 2.99 8.50
N ILE A 700 17.54 3.45 8.18
CA ILE A 700 16.88 3.18 6.90
C ILE A 700 16.48 4.50 6.25
N ILE A 701 16.40 4.52 4.93
CA ILE A 701 15.86 5.65 4.18
C ILE A 701 14.44 5.97 4.72
N GLY A 702 14.17 7.26 4.92
CA GLY A 702 12.97 7.77 5.58
C GLY A 702 13.02 7.82 7.12
N ASP A 703 14.09 7.35 7.76
CA ASP A 703 14.32 7.60 9.20
C ASP A 703 14.56 9.11 9.45
N PHE A 704 14.16 9.57 10.63
CA PHE A 704 14.50 10.92 11.09
C PHE A 704 15.73 10.90 11.98
N VAL A 705 16.61 11.87 11.79
CA VAL A 705 17.85 11.99 12.57
C VAL A 705 18.06 13.45 12.96
N GLU A 706 18.42 13.68 14.22
CA GLU A 706 18.79 15.00 14.71
C GLU A 706 20.25 15.29 14.34
N CYS A 707 20.51 16.37 13.62
CA CYS A 707 21.86 16.78 13.25
C CYS A 707 22.26 18.02 14.06
N VAL A 708 23.43 17.97 14.71
CA VAL A 708 23.96 19.06 15.54
C VAL A 708 25.37 19.42 15.07
N PHE A 709 25.52 20.65 14.59
CA PHE A 709 26.76 21.23 14.12
C PHE A 709 27.11 22.47 14.94
N SER A 710 28.38 22.85 14.89
CA SER A 710 28.91 24.15 15.33
C SER A 710 28.16 25.30 14.64
N LYS A 711 27.90 25.14 13.33
CA LYS A 711 27.10 26.06 12.51
C LYS A 711 25.61 25.85 12.78
N LYS A 712 25.06 26.63 13.73
CA LYS A 712 23.68 26.52 14.21
C LYS A 712 22.59 26.49 13.12
N TYR A 713 22.81 27.13 11.98
CA TYR A 713 21.83 27.15 10.87
C TYR A 713 21.68 25.80 10.14
N LEU A 714 22.60 24.85 10.39
CA LEU A 714 22.50 23.47 9.90
C LEU A 714 21.78 22.55 10.90
N ASN A 715 21.55 23.01 12.14
CA ASN A 715 21.00 22.18 13.20
C ASN A 715 19.51 21.99 12.98
N ASP A 716 19.10 20.76 12.70
CA ASP A 716 17.71 20.42 12.39
C ASP A 716 17.48 18.90 12.55
N ILE A 717 16.21 18.50 12.55
CA ILE A 717 15.83 17.11 12.32
C ILE A 717 15.72 16.88 10.81
N LYS A 718 16.53 15.98 10.28
CA LYS A 718 16.56 15.61 8.86
C LYS A 718 15.93 14.24 8.61
N THR A 719 15.51 14.03 7.38
CA THR A 719 15.15 12.71 6.83
C THR A 719 16.38 12.13 6.16
N VAL A 720 16.63 10.84 6.40
CA VAL A 720 17.65 10.08 5.67
C VAL A 720 17.12 9.77 4.28
N GLU A 721 17.77 10.29 3.24
CA GLU A 721 17.41 10.06 1.83
C GLU A 721 18.28 8.99 1.17
N SER A 722 19.52 8.84 1.63
CA SER A 722 20.42 7.78 1.15
C SER A 722 21.27 7.24 2.30
N VAL A 723 21.64 5.96 2.20
CA VAL A 723 22.59 5.32 3.12
C VAL A 723 23.59 4.53 2.29
N GLU A 724 24.86 4.83 2.48
CA GLU A 724 25.98 4.12 1.88
C GLU A 724 26.92 3.65 3.00
N ILE A 725 27.34 2.39 2.96
CA ILE A 725 28.19 1.78 4.00
C ILE A 725 29.49 1.34 3.34
N ASP A 726 30.59 1.91 3.80
CA ASP A 726 31.93 1.64 3.31
C ASP A 726 32.69 0.81 4.34
N TYR A 727 33.33 -0.25 3.89
CA TYR A 727 34.34 -1.00 4.62
C TYR A 727 35.65 -0.99 3.84
N ASP A 728 36.68 -0.42 4.44
CA ASP A 728 38.02 -0.36 3.86
C ASP A 728 39.08 -0.43 4.98
N PRO A 729 39.75 -1.59 5.15
CA PRO A 729 40.81 -1.78 6.15
C PRO A 729 41.98 -0.81 6.01
N SER A 730 42.21 -0.23 4.84
CA SER A 730 43.29 0.72 4.60
C SER A 730 42.98 2.13 5.15
N THR A 731 41.73 2.38 5.56
CA THR A 731 41.27 3.69 6.04
C THR A 731 40.89 3.65 7.52
N ARG A 732 40.89 4.82 8.18
CA ARG A 732 40.36 4.98 9.54
C ARG A 732 39.22 6.01 9.55
N PRO A 733 38.02 5.65 10.06
CA PRO A 733 37.65 4.34 10.61
C PRO A 733 37.43 3.28 9.52
N VAL A 734 37.69 2.02 9.86
CA VAL A 734 37.59 0.86 8.94
C VAL A 734 36.17 0.66 8.39
N VAL A 735 35.15 0.97 9.20
CA VAL A 735 33.75 1.04 8.76
C VAL A 735 33.27 2.48 8.89
N SER A 736 32.76 3.02 7.80
CA SER A 736 32.09 4.33 7.79
C SER A 736 30.74 4.22 7.10
N MET A 737 29.84 5.12 7.46
CA MET A 737 28.53 5.21 6.84
C MET A 737 28.30 6.64 6.36
N LYS A 738 27.93 6.80 5.09
CA LYS A 738 27.50 8.07 4.51
C LYS A 738 25.98 8.12 4.48
N CYS A 739 25.43 9.22 4.95
CA CYS A 739 23.99 9.46 4.92
C CYS A 739 23.70 10.77 4.21
N GLY A 740 22.94 10.69 3.12
CA GLY A 740 22.31 11.85 2.51
C GLY A 740 21.15 12.31 3.37
N MET A 741 21.16 13.57 3.75
CA MET A 741 20.18 14.19 4.63
C MET A 741 19.40 15.24 3.85
N ASP A 742 18.07 15.13 3.88
CA ASP A 742 17.16 16.17 3.39
C ASP A 742 16.16 16.58 4.48
N GLN A 743 15.38 17.59 4.18
CA GLN A 743 14.30 18.08 5.00
C GLN A 743 13.24 17.01 5.33
N VAL A 744 12.60 17.16 6.49
CA VAL A 744 11.37 16.44 6.82
C VAL A 744 10.26 16.82 5.83
N ALA A 745 9.67 15.82 5.18
CA ALA A 745 8.61 15.99 4.19
C ALA A 745 7.44 16.87 4.68
N ARG A 746 6.90 17.69 3.76
CA ARG A 746 5.82 18.68 3.95
C ARG A 746 4.69 18.21 4.89
N ASN A 747 4.07 17.07 4.60
CA ASN A 747 2.91 16.57 5.35
C ASN A 747 3.22 16.21 6.82
N MET A 748 4.47 15.89 7.14
CA MET A 748 4.92 15.59 8.50
C MET A 748 5.19 16.87 9.31
N ARG A 749 5.74 17.91 8.67
CA ARG A 749 5.87 19.25 9.27
C ARG A 749 4.51 19.79 9.68
N ILE A 750 3.50 19.61 8.83
CA ILE A 750 2.11 19.97 9.11
C ILE A 750 1.58 19.29 10.37
N LYS A 751 1.75 17.96 10.50
CA LYS A 751 1.31 17.22 11.69
C LYS A 751 2.01 17.71 12.96
N LYS A 752 3.33 17.94 12.91
CA LYS A 752 4.11 18.47 14.05
C LYS A 752 3.69 19.89 14.43
N GLY A 753 3.47 20.78 13.46
CA GLY A 753 2.97 22.13 13.68
C GLY A 753 1.59 22.14 14.34
N ILE A 754 0.67 21.32 13.82
CA ILE A 754 -0.68 21.16 14.38
C ILE A 754 -0.64 20.58 15.80
N GLU A 755 0.20 19.58 16.08
CA GLU A 755 0.32 19.00 17.43
C GLU A 755 0.98 19.95 18.43
N LYS A 756 2.05 20.65 18.05
CA LYS A 756 2.69 21.69 18.87
C LYS A 756 1.70 22.79 19.20
N ASN A 757 0.94 23.26 18.22
CA ASN A 757 -0.09 24.28 18.43
C ASN A 757 -1.28 23.78 19.24
N ARG A 758 -1.68 22.51 19.12
CA ARG A 758 -2.70 21.91 20.01
C ARG A 758 -2.21 21.85 21.47
N LYS A 759 -0.93 21.58 21.71
CA LYS A 759 -0.33 21.65 23.06
C LYS A 759 -0.27 23.08 23.58
N VAL A 760 0.08 24.06 22.74
CA VAL A 760 0.08 25.49 23.10
C VAL A 760 -1.34 26.02 23.35
N ALA A 761 -2.32 25.66 22.52
CA ALA A 761 -3.72 26.04 22.73
C ALA A 761 -4.32 25.39 23.97
N ARG A 762 -3.94 24.14 24.29
CA ARG A 762 -4.33 23.48 25.54
C ARG A 762 -3.69 24.13 26.76
N SER A 763 -2.41 24.49 26.71
CA SER A 763 -1.73 25.18 27.82
C SER A 763 -2.27 26.60 28.03
N LYS A 764 -2.59 27.34 26.96
CA LYS A 764 -3.29 28.64 27.05
C LYS A 764 -4.72 28.53 27.57
N ASN A 765 -5.44 27.45 27.26
CA ASN A 765 -6.77 27.20 27.85
C ASN A 765 -6.71 26.71 29.30
N ILE A 766 -5.56 26.24 29.80
CA ILE A 766 -5.36 25.88 31.20
C ILE A 766 -5.05 27.13 32.06
N THR A 767 -4.56 28.22 31.46
CA THR A 767 -4.24 29.47 32.17
C THR A 767 -5.44 30.43 32.31
N PHE A 768 -6.63 30.09 31.79
CA PHE A 768 -7.83 30.94 31.84
C PHE A 768 -8.91 30.39 32.80
N TYR A 769 -8.48 29.84 33.94
CA TYR A 769 -9.36 29.42 35.05
C TYR A 769 -8.91 29.98 36.41
N GLY A 770 -8.08 31.04 36.42
CA GLY A 770 -7.88 31.91 37.57
C GLY A 770 -8.58 33.24 37.30
N GLY A 771 -9.49 33.64 38.18
CA GLY A 771 -10.41 34.75 37.96
C GLY A 771 -9.73 36.07 37.62
N ALA A 772 -10.30 36.75 36.64
CA ALA A 772 -10.25 38.20 36.53
C ALA A 772 -11.69 38.67 36.31
N GLU A 773 -12.18 39.50 37.22
CA GLU A 773 -13.42 40.23 37.07
C GLU A 773 -13.34 41.11 35.82
N TRP A 774 -14.46 41.24 35.12
CA TRP A 774 -14.57 42.14 33.97
C TRP A 774 -14.59 43.57 34.51
N ASP A 775 -13.52 44.32 34.23
CA ASP A 775 -13.58 45.78 34.27
C ASP A 775 -13.97 46.26 32.86
N ASP A 776 -15.14 46.87 32.76
CA ASP A 776 -15.75 47.41 31.54
C ASP A 776 -15.05 48.72 31.08
N SER A 777 -13.71 48.73 31.01
CA SER A 777 -12.96 49.95 30.72
C SER A 777 -11.64 49.73 29.96
N ILE A 778 -11.69 49.17 28.75
CA ILE A 778 -10.66 49.46 27.72
C ILE A 778 -11.34 49.63 26.36
N GLU A 779 -12.01 50.77 26.19
CA GLU A 779 -11.95 51.49 24.92
C GLU A 779 -10.52 52.02 24.71
N ASN A 780 -10.05 52.00 23.47
CA ASN A 780 -8.77 52.55 22.98
C ASN A 780 -7.51 51.74 23.30
N MET A 781 -7.19 50.78 22.42
CA MET A 781 -5.83 50.69 21.88
C MET A 781 -5.90 50.41 20.38
N GLU A 782 -5.54 51.42 19.60
CA GLU A 782 -5.19 51.32 18.18
C GLU A 782 -4.08 50.30 17.98
N TRP A 783 -4.28 49.34 17.07
CA TRP A 783 -3.24 48.66 16.27
C TRP A 783 -3.83 48.22 14.93
#